data_AF-A0A315XFZ5-F1
#
_entry.id   AF-A0A315XFZ5-F1
#
_cell.length_a   1.000
_cell.length_b   1.000
_cell.length_c   1.000
_cell.angle_alpha   90.00
_cell.angle_beta   90.00
_cell.angle_gamma   90.00
#
_symmetry.space_group_name_H-M   'P 1'
#
loop_
_entity.id
_entity.type
_entity.pdbx_description
1 polymer ?
#
loop_
_entity_poly.entity_id
_entity_poly.type
_entity_poly.pdbx_seq_one_letter_code
_entity_poly.pdbx_strand_id
1 'polypeptide(L)'
;MNTMEFKEQSSAKNFLLSSIFWLILFTSFGFIIAIKFFAPEFLGQLSFITFGRVRPMHVNGVTLGFLSTGLIGIAYYIIPRLSGTKLYSEKLGNLTVILWNVAIASGTILLALGYTQAREYAEYIWIIDVAIIITLLLIGYNIFKTIQKRTERKLYASTWYVMGTFLSFPIVYFIGNVMWHSDTGSLQGAVDGVFNWFYGHNVLGLWFTTLGIAGWYYFIPIMTRRPLYSHLLSMIGFFSIVFVYTGVGGHHLLQAPIPEWLKTIAIVNSGLMMIPVLAFITNILLTMRGRWDCFIESIPLRFILIGAFLYFLASAQGTFQAFRETNMYLHFGQWAVGHAHIALLGGFGFLVMGAMYFLVPRITGKEIYSNRLMSYHFWFTILGFVLFFSIMTIMGLIQSSGWGQNITVATVLLQLKPYFIIRALAGGTIIAGQYIFFYNILMTFQGSTKTVSEPSLAQHKVPRKSRKVQKYRESAPLFAIGALGLFLTMFFITVILPYLLMDYPPSDISHPYSGEQARGREIYKSNGCLYCHSQFVRTQDWGLGRTSLPGDYFYDRPHLFGTERTGPDLAQIGGQRPPLWEIMHHMNPRSVSPGSIMPNFSYLSDQDLQDLKAYIDGLGNRNLETQDFQPLVPELYSGRDNIYNETIANANSSNESMAEYADLISAGKILFSQRCLPCHGASGIGQGPYARHVNQHPANLNDRISNFPGVDYNLWRVMEGVPGTAMPPWKLSLTEDAIWKIISYEKTFVDGVVRVIPGDFSDGEAEDFGSKGIKSPLVKDDINFTEGMKLFNLYCAQCHGIDGQGDGPASIYINPEPANLTETNDDFKTQGQWFWKVSEGVETTNMPPWKYVLTDDDRWKAIYYIQKNFSEPGIFEAKWRS
;
A
#
# COMPACT_ATOMS: atom_id res chain seq x y z
N MET A 1 -44.74 -22.13 11.71
CA MET A 1 -43.74 -22.98 12.35
C MET A 1 -44.04 -22.98 13.84
N ASN A 2 -44.39 -24.12 14.42
CA ASN A 2 -44.46 -24.28 15.88
C ASN A 2 -43.02 -24.26 16.41
N THR A 3 -42.71 -23.36 17.34
CA THR A 3 -41.44 -23.32 18.05
C THR A 3 -41.36 -24.50 19.03
N MET A 4 -40.87 -25.64 18.55
CA MET A 4 -40.43 -26.71 19.44
C MET A 4 -39.10 -26.31 20.10
N GLU A 5 -39.09 -26.35 21.43
CA GLU A 5 -37.94 -26.08 22.31
C GLU A 5 -36.78 -27.06 22.01
N PHE A 6 -35.86 -26.69 21.11
CA PHE A 6 -34.62 -27.43 20.91
C PHE A 6 -33.54 -26.84 21.84
N LYS A 7 -33.48 -27.37 23.08
CA LYS A 7 -32.59 -26.93 24.16
C LYS A 7 -31.13 -27.46 24.06
N GLU A 8 -30.62 -27.57 22.83
CA GLU A 8 -29.24 -27.94 22.51
C GLU A 8 -28.75 -27.01 21.38
N GLN A 9 -27.92 -26.02 21.72
CA GLN A 9 -27.41 -24.98 20.80
C GLN A 9 -25.96 -24.57 21.13
N SER A 10 -25.22 -25.45 21.80
CA SER A 10 -23.88 -25.14 22.30
C SER A 10 -22.88 -24.83 21.19
N SER A 11 -22.95 -25.59 20.09
CA SER A 11 -22.06 -25.45 18.94
C SER A 11 -22.25 -24.10 18.26
N ALA A 12 -23.51 -23.72 17.98
CA ALA A 12 -23.84 -22.42 17.41
C ALA A 12 -23.38 -21.26 18.33
N LYS A 13 -23.63 -21.36 19.64
CA LYS A 13 -23.17 -20.37 20.62
C LYS A 13 -21.65 -20.20 20.59
N ASN A 14 -20.91 -21.30 20.63
CA ASN A 14 -19.45 -21.28 20.73
C ASN A 14 -18.77 -20.78 19.45
N PHE A 15 -19.31 -21.12 18.27
CA PHE A 15 -18.89 -20.51 17.00
C PHE A 15 -19.14 -18.99 17.01
N LEU A 16 -20.33 -18.54 17.40
CA LEU A 16 -20.63 -17.09 17.45
C LEU A 16 -19.71 -16.34 18.42
N LEU A 17 -19.46 -16.87 19.61
CA LEU A 17 -18.52 -16.27 20.57
C LEU A 17 -17.09 -16.19 20.01
N SER A 18 -16.62 -17.26 19.37
CA SER A 18 -15.29 -17.30 18.74
C SER A 18 -15.18 -16.25 17.63
N SER A 19 -16.24 -16.10 16.81
CA SER A 19 -16.28 -15.12 15.71
C SER A 19 -16.10 -13.69 16.21
N ILE A 20 -16.70 -13.32 17.35
CA ILE A 20 -16.55 -11.96 17.91
C ILE A 20 -15.13 -11.73 18.44
N PHE A 21 -14.51 -12.74 19.08
CA PHE A 21 -13.12 -12.63 19.51
C PHE A 21 -12.19 -12.36 18.32
N TRP A 22 -12.34 -13.14 17.24
CA TRP A 22 -11.55 -12.97 16.02
C TRP A 22 -11.82 -11.65 15.31
N LEU A 23 -13.07 -11.16 15.30
CA LEU A 23 -13.42 -9.85 14.75
C LEU A 23 -12.54 -8.75 15.35
N ILE A 24 -12.45 -8.69 16.69
CA ILE A 24 -11.69 -7.64 17.38
C ILE A 24 -10.20 -7.74 17.08
N LEU A 25 -9.63 -8.95 17.17
CA LEU A 25 -8.21 -9.17 16.93
C LEU A 25 -7.83 -8.76 15.49
N PHE A 26 -8.53 -9.29 14.50
CA PHE A 26 -8.13 -9.14 13.10
C PHE A 26 -8.54 -7.80 12.50
N THR A 27 -9.58 -7.13 13.00
CA THR A 27 -9.83 -5.72 12.64
C THR A 27 -8.79 -4.79 13.25
N SER A 28 -8.24 -5.10 14.42
CA SER A 28 -7.11 -4.36 14.99
C SER A 28 -5.84 -4.48 14.14
N PHE A 29 -5.57 -5.64 13.53
CA PHE A 29 -4.51 -5.78 12.52
C PHE A 29 -4.79 -4.92 11.28
N GLY A 30 -6.05 -4.86 10.82
CA GLY A 30 -6.47 -3.93 9.77
C GLY A 30 -6.15 -2.46 10.08
N PHE A 31 -6.28 -2.05 11.35
CA PHE A 31 -5.92 -0.70 11.79
C PHE A 31 -4.42 -0.44 11.74
N ILE A 32 -3.62 -1.41 12.22
CA ILE A 32 -2.16 -1.33 12.21
C ILE A 32 -1.67 -1.18 10.76
N ILE A 33 -2.24 -1.94 9.83
CA ILE A 33 -1.97 -1.82 8.39
C ILE A 33 -2.32 -0.42 7.89
N ALA A 34 -3.51 0.11 8.26
CA ALA A 34 -3.93 1.44 7.83
C ALA A 34 -2.99 2.56 8.31
N ILE A 35 -2.46 2.45 9.54
CA ILE A 35 -1.47 3.40 10.08
C ILE A 35 -0.16 3.34 9.31
N LYS A 36 0.31 2.13 8.99
CA LYS A 36 1.61 1.92 8.32
C LYS A 36 1.71 2.58 6.93
N PHE A 37 0.61 2.88 6.26
CA PHE A 37 0.64 3.58 4.97
C PHE A 37 1.11 5.05 5.06
N PHE A 38 0.89 5.73 6.19
CA PHE A 38 1.38 7.10 6.40
C PHE A 38 2.49 7.18 7.47
N ALA A 39 2.60 6.16 8.33
CA ALA A 39 3.64 6.02 9.33
C ALA A 39 4.31 4.62 9.24
N PRO A 40 5.11 4.35 8.19
CA PRO A 40 5.68 3.02 7.93
C PRO A 40 6.63 2.50 9.02
N GLU A 41 7.22 3.40 9.81
CA GLU A 41 8.09 3.07 10.95
C GLU A 41 7.32 2.62 12.21
N PHE A 42 6.00 2.87 12.26
CA PHE A 42 5.17 2.47 13.38
C PHE A 42 5.24 0.95 13.57
N LEU A 43 5.88 0.50 14.66
CA LEU A 43 6.17 -0.91 14.95
C LEU A 43 6.98 -1.60 13.83
N GLY A 44 7.84 -0.86 13.12
CA GLY A 44 8.63 -1.37 11.97
C GLY A 44 9.79 -2.30 12.36
N GLN A 45 10.36 -2.10 13.56
CA GLN A 45 11.52 -2.88 14.04
C GLN A 45 11.18 -4.33 14.42
N LEU A 46 9.89 -4.65 14.58
CA LEU A 46 9.42 -5.97 14.97
C LEU A 46 9.02 -6.77 13.72
N SER A 47 9.83 -7.78 13.37
CA SER A 47 9.64 -8.59 12.15
C SER A 47 8.22 -9.14 12.00
N PHE A 48 7.64 -9.65 13.10
CA PHE A 48 6.32 -10.29 13.15
C PHE A 48 5.12 -9.34 12.99
N ILE A 49 5.32 -8.02 13.05
CA ILE A 49 4.25 -7.03 12.91
C ILE A 49 4.52 -6.01 11.80
N THR A 50 5.43 -6.34 10.88
CA THR A 50 5.63 -5.59 9.64
C THR A 50 4.40 -5.65 8.74
N PHE A 51 4.25 -4.70 7.82
CA PHE A 51 3.09 -4.64 6.91
C PHE A 51 2.85 -5.98 6.20
N GLY A 52 3.91 -6.56 5.62
CA GLY A 52 3.82 -7.78 4.82
C GLY A 52 3.44 -9.03 5.61
N ARG A 53 3.67 -9.06 6.94
CA ARG A 53 3.19 -10.16 7.80
C ARG A 53 1.80 -9.92 8.35
N VAL A 54 1.48 -8.67 8.71
CA VAL A 54 0.17 -8.32 9.29
C VAL A 54 -0.94 -8.35 8.24
N ARG A 55 -0.67 -8.02 6.97
CA ARG A 55 -1.68 -8.09 5.89
C ARG A 55 -2.30 -9.49 5.75
N PRO A 56 -1.54 -10.58 5.55
CA PRO A 56 -2.14 -11.90 5.43
C PRO A 56 -2.76 -12.39 6.75
N MET A 57 -2.23 -11.98 7.92
CA MET A 57 -2.88 -12.23 9.21
C MET A 57 -4.26 -11.57 9.29
N HIS A 58 -4.38 -10.31 8.84
CA HIS A 58 -5.65 -9.59 8.76
C HIS A 58 -6.62 -10.27 7.78
N VAL A 59 -6.17 -10.56 6.55
CA VAL A 59 -7.02 -11.13 5.50
C VAL A 59 -7.54 -12.51 5.92
N ASN A 60 -6.66 -13.45 6.27
CA ASN A 60 -7.07 -14.80 6.70
C ASN A 60 -7.86 -14.79 8.00
N GLY A 61 -7.49 -13.91 8.93
CA GLY A 61 -8.18 -13.79 10.19
C GLY A 61 -9.61 -13.23 10.05
N VAL A 62 -9.82 -12.25 9.18
CA VAL A 62 -11.18 -11.73 8.90
C VAL A 62 -12.01 -12.77 8.14
N THR A 63 -11.43 -13.45 7.14
CA THR A 63 -12.17 -14.42 6.31
C THR A 63 -12.48 -15.70 7.09
N LEU A 64 -11.48 -16.36 7.67
CA LEU A 64 -11.62 -17.64 8.36
C LEU A 64 -11.99 -17.47 9.84
N GLY A 65 -11.36 -16.52 10.52
CA GLY A 65 -11.58 -16.26 11.95
C GLY A 65 -12.91 -15.57 12.24
N PHE A 66 -13.22 -14.44 11.62
CA PHE A 66 -14.47 -13.72 11.87
C PHE A 66 -15.63 -14.28 11.03
N LEU A 67 -15.58 -14.13 9.72
CA LEU A 67 -16.73 -14.34 8.84
C LEU A 67 -17.14 -15.81 8.75
N SER A 68 -16.19 -16.71 8.45
CA SER A 68 -16.47 -18.15 8.32
C SER A 68 -17.02 -18.70 9.63
N THR A 69 -16.37 -18.41 10.75
CA THR A 69 -16.82 -18.82 12.10
C THR A 69 -18.23 -18.30 12.40
N GLY A 70 -18.53 -17.05 12.06
CA GLY A 70 -19.86 -16.45 12.26
C GLY A 70 -20.94 -17.11 11.39
N LEU A 71 -20.66 -17.32 10.10
CA LEU A 71 -21.58 -17.95 9.15
C LEU A 71 -21.79 -19.44 9.43
N ILE A 72 -20.77 -20.18 9.87
CA ILE A 72 -20.90 -21.55 10.36
C ILE A 72 -21.79 -21.59 11.61
N GLY A 73 -21.57 -20.66 12.56
CA GLY A 73 -22.42 -20.52 13.74
C GLY A 73 -23.89 -20.26 13.39
N ILE A 74 -24.14 -19.39 12.40
CA ILE A 74 -25.48 -19.16 11.84
C ILE A 74 -26.03 -20.44 11.20
N ALA A 75 -25.24 -21.16 10.39
CA ALA A 75 -25.65 -22.41 9.75
C ALA A 75 -26.07 -23.47 10.79
N TYR A 76 -25.27 -23.65 11.85
CA TYR A 76 -25.59 -24.55 12.97
C TYR A 76 -26.85 -24.14 13.74
N TYR A 77 -27.21 -22.85 13.74
CA TYR A 77 -28.46 -22.39 14.33
C TYR A 77 -29.67 -22.62 13.41
N ILE A 78 -29.56 -22.31 12.12
CA ILE A 78 -30.70 -22.33 11.19
C ILE A 78 -31.04 -23.74 10.70
N ILE A 79 -30.05 -24.60 10.46
CA ILE A 79 -30.27 -25.93 9.86
C ILE A 79 -31.16 -26.84 10.71
N PRO A 80 -30.94 -27.00 12.03
CA PRO A 80 -31.83 -27.79 12.88
C PRO A 80 -33.28 -27.29 12.82
N ARG A 81 -33.48 -25.97 12.88
CA ARG A 81 -34.80 -25.32 12.86
C ARG A 81 -35.53 -25.51 11.54
N LEU A 82 -34.84 -25.31 10.42
CA LEU A 82 -35.40 -25.51 9.09
C LEU A 82 -35.65 -26.99 8.78
N SER A 83 -34.93 -27.90 9.44
CA SER A 83 -35.10 -29.34 9.30
C SER A 83 -36.14 -29.94 10.27
N GLY A 84 -36.62 -29.15 11.23
CA GLY A 84 -37.55 -29.61 12.27
C GLY A 84 -36.97 -30.70 13.17
N THR A 85 -35.65 -30.70 13.39
CA THR A 85 -34.94 -31.71 14.19
C THR A 85 -33.77 -31.07 14.95
N LYS A 86 -33.22 -31.78 15.94
CA LYS A 86 -31.99 -31.34 16.63
C LYS A 86 -30.77 -31.47 15.72
N LEU A 87 -29.71 -30.72 16.02
CA LEU A 87 -28.40 -30.97 15.41
C LEU A 87 -27.98 -32.43 15.66
N TYR A 88 -27.37 -33.09 14.68
CA TYR A 88 -27.02 -34.50 14.77
C TYR A 88 -26.11 -34.82 15.97
N SER A 89 -25.09 -33.99 16.21
CA SER A 89 -24.23 -34.09 17.38
C SER A 89 -23.67 -32.73 17.80
N GLU A 90 -24.06 -32.26 18.99
CA GLU A 90 -23.48 -31.09 19.64
C GLU A 90 -22.03 -31.34 20.11
N LYS A 91 -21.70 -32.58 20.51
CA LYS A 91 -20.32 -32.92 20.88
C LYS A 91 -19.37 -32.77 19.69
N LEU A 92 -19.78 -33.28 18.52
CA LEU A 92 -19.03 -33.12 17.28
C LEU A 92 -18.98 -31.65 16.86
N GLY A 93 -20.10 -30.92 16.96
CA GLY A 93 -20.13 -29.49 16.64
C GLY A 93 -19.24 -28.63 17.53
N ASN A 94 -19.07 -28.98 18.81
CA ASN A 94 -18.11 -28.30 19.69
C ASN A 94 -16.67 -28.72 19.44
N LEU A 95 -16.42 -29.99 19.07
CA LEU A 95 -15.08 -30.42 18.63
C LEU A 95 -14.64 -29.61 17.41
N THR A 96 -15.52 -29.39 16.42
CA THR A 96 -15.18 -28.60 15.24
C THR A 96 -14.91 -27.13 15.58
N VAL A 97 -15.55 -26.55 16.61
CA VAL A 97 -15.18 -25.21 17.13
C VAL A 97 -13.74 -25.19 17.61
N ILE A 98 -13.32 -26.19 18.39
CA ILE A 98 -11.95 -26.26 18.94
C ILE A 98 -10.94 -26.41 17.79
N LEU A 99 -11.16 -27.39 16.91
CA LEU A 99 -10.26 -27.63 15.77
C LEU A 99 -10.13 -26.40 14.87
N TRP A 100 -11.25 -25.71 14.59
CA TRP A 100 -11.27 -24.48 13.80
C TRP A 100 -10.44 -23.37 14.44
N ASN A 101 -10.65 -23.11 15.73
CA ASN A 101 -9.91 -22.09 16.46
C ASN A 101 -8.42 -22.41 16.56
N VAL A 102 -8.05 -23.67 16.80
CA VAL A 102 -6.65 -24.11 16.83
C VAL A 102 -5.98 -23.91 15.47
N ALA A 103 -6.66 -24.24 14.37
CA ALA A 103 -6.15 -24.04 13.02
C ALA A 103 -5.90 -22.55 12.72
N ILE A 104 -6.88 -21.68 13.02
CA ILE A 104 -6.74 -20.22 12.80
C ILE A 104 -5.64 -19.62 13.67
N ALA A 105 -5.60 -19.97 14.96
CA ALA A 105 -4.58 -19.46 15.88
C ALA A 105 -3.18 -19.89 15.43
N SER A 106 -3.00 -21.17 15.13
CA SER A 106 -1.71 -21.72 14.68
C SER A 106 -1.29 -21.13 13.33
N GLY A 107 -2.22 -21.02 12.37
CA GLY A 107 -1.96 -20.38 11.08
C GLY A 107 -1.56 -18.92 11.22
N THR A 108 -2.24 -18.16 12.09
CA THR A 108 -1.90 -16.76 12.37
C THR A 108 -0.49 -16.63 12.98
N ILE A 109 -0.13 -17.51 13.91
CA ILE A 109 1.22 -17.53 14.50
C ILE A 109 2.27 -17.85 13.43
N LEU A 110 2.01 -18.84 12.57
CA LEU A 110 2.93 -19.22 11.48
C LEU A 110 3.14 -18.07 10.48
N LEU A 111 2.08 -17.35 10.10
CA LEU A 111 2.19 -16.14 9.28
C LEU A 111 3.01 -15.05 9.97
N ALA A 112 2.82 -14.84 11.27
CA ALA A 112 3.61 -13.89 12.05
C ALA A 112 5.10 -14.26 12.07
N LEU A 113 5.42 -15.56 12.04
CA LEU A 113 6.79 -16.08 11.93
C LEU A 113 7.35 -16.03 10.51
N GLY A 114 6.54 -15.73 9.49
CA GLY A 114 6.94 -15.64 8.09
C GLY A 114 6.72 -16.91 7.26
N TYR A 115 6.10 -17.95 7.83
CA TYR A 115 5.73 -19.15 7.07
C TYR A 115 4.46 -18.89 6.26
N THR A 116 4.59 -18.83 4.94
CA THR A 116 3.49 -18.51 4.03
C THR A 116 3.64 -19.22 2.69
N GLN A 117 2.52 -19.62 2.09
CA GLN A 117 2.49 -20.09 0.69
C GLN A 117 2.60 -18.93 -0.30
N ALA A 118 2.50 -17.67 0.17
CA ALA A 118 2.57 -16.46 -0.65
C ALA A 118 1.51 -16.37 -1.77
N ARG A 119 0.37 -17.05 -1.58
CA ARG A 119 -0.80 -17.00 -2.47
C ARG A 119 -1.94 -16.29 -1.75
N GLU A 120 -2.48 -15.25 -2.36
CA GLU A 120 -3.52 -14.42 -1.71
C GLU A 120 -4.75 -15.25 -1.35
N TYR A 121 -5.24 -15.08 -0.12
CA TYR A 121 -6.31 -15.87 0.52
C TYR A 121 -5.95 -17.33 0.87
N ALA A 122 -4.79 -17.81 0.42
CA ALA A 122 -4.27 -19.18 0.53
C ALA A 122 -2.90 -19.19 1.24
N GLU A 123 -2.65 -18.25 2.15
CA GLU A 123 -1.32 -18.05 2.72
C GLU A 123 -0.91 -19.11 3.75
N TYR A 124 -1.87 -19.78 4.38
CA TYR A 124 -1.58 -20.82 5.36
C TYR A 124 -0.84 -22.00 4.73
N ILE A 125 0.17 -22.52 5.42
CA ILE A 125 0.91 -23.70 4.96
C ILE A 125 0.08 -24.97 5.05
N TRP A 126 0.49 -26.00 4.31
CA TRP A 126 -0.22 -27.27 4.14
C TRP A 126 -0.73 -27.93 5.44
N ILE A 127 -0.01 -27.82 6.56
CA ILE A 127 -0.42 -28.42 7.85
C ILE A 127 -1.75 -27.80 8.33
N ILE A 128 -1.87 -26.48 8.17
CA ILE A 128 -3.07 -25.74 8.54
C ILE A 128 -4.18 -26.01 7.52
N ASP A 129 -3.85 -26.13 6.24
CA ASP A 129 -4.81 -26.49 5.20
C ASP A 129 -5.46 -27.86 5.47
N VAL A 130 -4.66 -28.86 5.85
CA VAL A 130 -5.15 -30.18 6.24
C VAL A 130 -6.08 -30.08 7.46
N ALA A 131 -5.71 -29.31 8.47
CA ALA A 131 -6.53 -29.09 9.65
C ALA A 131 -7.88 -28.41 9.31
N ILE A 132 -7.86 -27.43 8.41
CA ILE A 132 -9.06 -26.73 7.93
C ILE A 132 -9.96 -27.70 7.15
N ILE A 133 -9.43 -28.47 6.20
CA ILE A 133 -10.22 -29.44 5.43
C ILE A 133 -10.85 -30.50 6.32
N ILE A 134 -10.08 -31.10 7.23
CA ILE A 134 -10.62 -32.11 8.16
C ILE A 134 -11.78 -31.50 8.95
N THR A 135 -11.61 -30.28 9.45
CA THR A 135 -12.65 -29.59 10.21
C THR A 135 -13.88 -29.28 9.35
N LEU A 136 -13.70 -28.80 8.11
CA LEU A 136 -14.80 -28.56 7.16
C LEU A 136 -15.59 -29.83 6.85
N LEU A 137 -14.91 -30.96 6.63
CA LEU A 137 -15.56 -32.25 6.37
C LEU A 137 -16.37 -32.72 7.58
N LEU A 138 -15.87 -32.54 8.81
CA LEU A 138 -16.60 -32.85 10.04
C LEU A 138 -17.83 -31.94 10.23
N ILE A 139 -17.70 -30.64 9.91
CA ILE A 139 -18.82 -29.69 9.94
C ILE A 139 -19.88 -30.11 8.93
N GLY A 140 -19.47 -30.38 7.69
CA GLY A 140 -20.35 -30.85 6.62
C GLY A 140 -21.06 -32.14 7.01
N TYR A 141 -20.33 -33.13 7.55
CA TYR A 141 -20.90 -34.39 8.03
C TYR A 141 -22.01 -34.16 9.07
N ASN A 142 -21.78 -33.27 10.05
CA ASN A 142 -22.79 -32.94 11.07
C ASN A 142 -24.05 -32.30 10.45
N ILE A 143 -23.87 -31.38 9.49
CA ILE A 143 -24.96 -30.71 8.77
C ILE A 143 -25.75 -31.72 7.92
N PHE A 144 -25.08 -32.51 7.08
CA PHE A 144 -25.74 -33.49 6.21
C PHE A 144 -26.49 -34.55 7.02
N LYS A 145 -25.92 -35.05 8.12
CA LYS A 145 -26.62 -35.98 9.02
C LYS A 145 -27.84 -35.36 9.69
N THR A 146 -27.78 -34.07 10.03
CA THR A 146 -28.93 -33.33 10.56
C THR A 146 -30.06 -33.25 9.53
N ILE A 147 -29.74 -32.90 8.29
CA ILE A 147 -30.72 -32.79 7.19
C ILE A 147 -31.27 -34.18 6.78
N GLN A 148 -30.47 -35.24 6.91
CA GLN A 148 -30.92 -36.62 6.68
C GLN A 148 -31.99 -37.03 7.69
N LYS A 149 -31.88 -36.59 8.96
CA LYS A 149 -32.83 -36.84 10.05
C LYS A 149 -33.98 -35.84 10.13
N ARG A 150 -34.18 -35.01 9.10
CA ARG A 150 -35.23 -33.97 9.09
C ARG A 150 -36.63 -34.56 9.19
N THR A 151 -37.52 -33.84 9.85
CA THR A 151 -38.96 -34.13 9.87
C THR A 151 -39.70 -33.36 8.78
N GLU A 152 -39.16 -32.21 8.37
CA GLU A 152 -39.72 -31.38 7.30
C GLU A 152 -39.51 -32.00 5.91
N ARG A 153 -40.60 -32.18 5.17
CA ARG A 153 -40.56 -32.86 3.87
C ARG A 153 -39.96 -32.00 2.76
N LYS A 154 -40.18 -30.69 2.82
CA LYS A 154 -39.66 -29.71 1.85
C LYS A 154 -38.40 -29.07 2.42
N LEU A 155 -37.38 -28.95 1.59
CA LEU A 155 -36.17 -28.21 1.96
C LEU A 155 -36.43 -26.73 1.72
N TYR A 156 -36.16 -25.91 2.73
CA TYR A 156 -36.23 -24.46 2.59
C TYR A 156 -35.02 -23.95 1.78
N ALA A 157 -35.17 -22.82 1.09
CA ALA A 157 -34.13 -22.28 0.21
C ALA A 157 -32.77 -22.14 0.93
N SER A 158 -32.73 -21.61 2.16
CA SER A 158 -31.49 -21.51 2.95
C SER A 158 -30.79 -22.86 3.14
N THR A 159 -31.54 -23.96 3.28
CA THR A 159 -30.97 -25.30 3.44
C THR A 159 -30.25 -25.74 2.16
N TRP A 160 -30.78 -25.41 0.98
CA TRP A 160 -30.12 -25.72 -0.29
C TRP A 160 -28.78 -25.02 -0.44
N TYR A 161 -28.73 -23.73 -0.12
CA TYR A 161 -27.50 -22.94 -0.19
C TYR A 161 -26.45 -23.52 0.75
N VAL A 162 -26.78 -23.77 2.03
CA VAL A 162 -25.84 -24.38 2.99
C VAL A 162 -25.37 -25.76 2.51
N MET A 163 -26.26 -26.60 1.99
CA MET A 163 -25.87 -27.91 1.44
C MET A 163 -24.93 -27.78 0.26
N GLY A 164 -25.22 -26.88 -0.68
CA GLY A 164 -24.38 -26.60 -1.83
C GLY A 164 -22.99 -26.15 -1.42
N THR A 165 -22.91 -25.21 -0.46
CA THR A 165 -21.64 -24.71 0.08
C THR A 165 -20.77 -25.82 0.66
N PHE A 166 -21.31 -26.66 1.54
CA PHE A 166 -20.55 -27.74 2.19
C PHE A 166 -20.26 -28.93 1.26
N LEU A 167 -20.83 -28.94 0.05
CA LEU A 167 -20.51 -29.91 -0.99
C LEU A 167 -19.39 -29.41 -1.90
N SER A 168 -19.46 -28.15 -2.36
CA SER A 168 -18.51 -27.59 -3.32
C SER A 168 -17.25 -27.00 -2.67
N PHE A 169 -17.38 -26.31 -1.54
CA PHE A 169 -16.26 -25.55 -0.97
C PHE A 169 -15.07 -26.40 -0.52
N PRO A 170 -15.23 -27.60 0.08
CA PRO A 170 -14.08 -28.46 0.36
C PRO A 170 -13.28 -28.82 -0.89
N ILE A 171 -13.94 -28.97 -2.04
CA ILE A 171 -13.28 -29.20 -3.33
C ILE A 171 -12.53 -27.94 -3.78
N VAL A 172 -13.19 -26.77 -3.68
CA VAL A 172 -12.58 -25.47 -4.01
C VAL A 172 -11.33 -25.23 -3.18
N TYR A 173 -11.38 -25.50 -1.86
CA TYR A 173 -10.26 -25.32 -0.96
C TYR A 173 -9.10 -26.28 -1.29
N PHE A 174 -9.39 -27.58 -1.48
CA PHE A 174 -8.39 -28.59 -1.79
C PHE A 174 -7.65 -28.31 -3.10
N ILE A 175 -8.41 -27.99 -4.16
CA ILE A 175 -7.85 -27.69 -5.47
C ILE A 175 -7.13 -26.35 -5.46
N GLY A 176 -7.74 -25.35 -4.85
CA GLY A 176 -7.18 -24.00 -4.70
C GLY A 176 -5.78 -23.98 -4.10
N ASN A 177 -5.63 -24.63 -2.95
CA ASN A 177 -4.37 -24.70 -2.20
C ASN A 177 -3.40 -25.76 -2.75
N VAL A 178 -3.73 -26.45 -3.85
CA VAL A 178 -2.86 -27.44 -4.50
C VAL A 178 -2.29 -28.43 -3.47
N MET A 179 -3.16 -28.97 -2.61
CA MET A 179 -2.73 -29.66 -1.39
C MET A 179 -1.97 -30.97 -1.62
N TRP A 180 -1.89 -31.45 -2.86
CA TRP A 180 -1.04 -32.58 -3.26
C TRP A 180 0.44 -32.20 -3.46
N HIS A 181 0.76 -30.89 -3.50
CA HIS A 181 2.12 -30.34 -3.47
C HIS A 181 2.36 -29.63 -2.13
N SER A 182 2.53 -30.41 -1.07
CA SER A 182 2.61 -29.88 0.31
C SER A 182 3.86 -29.05 0.60
N ASP A 183 4.91 -29.19 -0.22
CA ASP A 183 6.15 -28.44 -0.11
C ASP A 183 5.95 -26.93 -0.41
N THR A 184 5.14 -26.60 -1.40
CA THR A 184 4.91 -25.21 -1.82
C THR A 184 3.46 -24.73 -1.73
N GLY A 185 2.49 -25.65 -1.73
CA GLY A 185 1.06 -25.31 -1.85
C GLY A 185 0.70 -24.64 -3.19
N SER A 186 1.46 -24.95 -4.25
CA SER A 186 1.36 -24.27 -5.54
C SER A 186 1.72 -25.18 -6.71
N LEU A 187 1.22 -24.84 -7.89
CA LEU A 187 1.75 -25.34 -9.16
C LEU A 187 2.97 -24.53 -9.61
N GLN A 188 3.64 -25.03 -10.65
CA GLN A 188 4.70 -24.34 -11.37
C GLN A 188 4.12 -23.49 -12.49
N GLY A 189 4.66 -22.29 -12.71
CA GLY A 189 4.29 -21.48 -13.87
C GLY A 189 3.04 -20.61 -13.69
N ALA A 190 2.70 -19.91 -14.77
CA ALA A 190 1.55 -18.99 -14.81
C ALA A 190 0.19 -19.68 -14.54
N VAL A 191 0.09 -21.00 -14.75
CA VAL A 191 -1.12 -21.79 -14.47
C VAL A 191 -1.46 -21.81 -12.98
N ASP A 192 -0.48 -21.65 -12.09
CA ASP A 192 -0.75 -21.54 -10.65
C ASP A 192 -1.66 -20.35 -10.32
N GLY A 193 -1.56 -19.27 -11.11
CA GLY A 193 -2.45 -18.11 -11.01
C GLY A 193 -3.91 -18.47 -11.23
N VAL A 194 -4.19 -19.36 -12.18
CA VAL A 194 -5.54 -19.84 -12.46
C VAL A 194 -6.10 -20.61 -11.26
N PHE A 195 -5.31 -21.49 -10.64
CA PHE A 195 -5.71 -22.25 -9.46
C PHE A 195 -5.89 -21.34 -8.24
N ASN A 196 -4.99 -20.37 -8.07
CA ASN A 196 -5.01 -19.42 -6.97
C ASN A 196 -6.32 -18.62 -7.02
N TRP A 197 -6.64 -18.03 -8.17
CA TRP A 197 -7.83 -17.21 -8.31
C TRP A 197 -9.13 -17.97 -8.56
N PHE A 198 -9.06 -19.23 -8.99
CA PHE A 198 -10.18 -20.15 -8.84
C PHE A 198 -10.61 -20.20 -7.37
N TYR A 199 -9.68 -20.39 -6.44
CA TYR A 199 -9.99 -20.39 -5.02
C TYR A 199 -10.27 -18.99 -4.45
N GLY A 200 -9.39 -18.02 -4.68
CA GLY A 200 -9.49 -16.67 -4.12
C GLY A 200 -10.81 -15.96 -4.49
N HIS A 201 -11.39 -16.26 -5.66
CA HIS A 201 -12.72 -15.77 -5.99
C HIS A 201 -13.83 -16.69 -5.47
N ASN A 202 -13.71 -18.01 -5.56
CA ASN A 202 -14.78 -18.91 -5.12
C ASN A 202 -14.93 -18.99 -3.59
N VAL A 203 -13.94 -18.60 -2.78
CA VAL A 203 -14.12 -18.39 -1.34
C VAL A 203 -15.09 -17.22 -1.06
N LEU A 204 -15.13 -16.21 -1.92
CA LEU A 204 -16.12 -15.13 -1.83
C LEU A 204 -17.51 -15.62 -2.25
N GLY A 205 -17.64 -16.32 -3.37
CA GLY A 205 -18.94 -16.74 -3.88
C GLY A 205 -19.50 -18.02 -3.31
N LEU A 206 -18.78 -19.12 -3.49
CA LEU A 206 -19.29 -20.44 -3.16
C LEU A 206 -19.21 -20.75 -1.66
N TRP A 207 -18.52 -19.92 -0.88
CA TRP A 207 -18.51 -19.96 0.57
C TRP A 207 -19.27 -18.79 1.21
N PHE A 208 -18.79 -17.56 1.11
CA PHE A 208 -19.43 -16.44 1.80
C PHE A 208 -20.78 -16.03 1.20
N THR A 209 -20.90 -15.88 -0.12
CA THR A 209 -22.16 -15.49 -0.75
C THR A 209 -23.26 -16.53 -0.53
N THR A 210 -22.98 -17.81 -0.74
CA THR A 210 -23.96 -18.87 -0.55
C THR A 210 -24.44 -18.99 0.91
N LEU A 211 -23.53 -18.97 1.89
CA LEU A 211 -23.90 -18.94 3.31
C LEU A 211 -24.61 -17.63 3.70
N GLY A 212 -24.19 -16.51 3.12
CA GLY A 212 -24.79 -15.20 3.32
C GLY A 212 -26.25 -15.16 2.85
N ILE A 213 -26.51 -15.63 1.62
CA ILE A 213 -27.87 -15.78 1.06
C ILE A 213 -28.71 -16.68 1.97
N ALA A 214 -28.16 -17.80 2.45
CA ALA A 214 -28.87 -18.66 3.40
C ALA A 214 -29.27 -17.90 4.68
N GLY A 215 -28.38 -17.07 5.22
CA GLY A 215 -28.63 -16.20 6.37
C GLY A 215 -29.72 -15.16 6.09
N TRP A 216 -29.62 -14.41 5.00
CA TRP A 216 -30.63 -13.40 4.62
C TRP A 216 -32.02 -14.03 4.39
N TYR A 217 -32.08 -15.17 3.70
CA TYR A 217 -33.31 -15.92 3.48
C TYR A 217 -33.92 -16.48 4.76
N TYR A 218 -33.13 -16.63 5.84
CA TYR A 218 -33.66 -17.02 7.15
C TYR A 218 -34.12 -15.79 7.96
N PHE A 219 -33.24 -14.81 8.15
CA PHE A 219 -33.48 -13.72 9.11
C PHE A 219 -34.50 -12.68 8.64
N ILE A 220 -34.51 -12.32 7.36
CA ILE A 220 -35.44 -11.28 6.87
C ILE A 220 -36.90 -11.76 6.99
N PRO A 221 -37.28 -12.96 6.51
CA PRO A 221 -38.63 -13.50 6.69
C PRO A 221 -39.07 -13.61 8.15
N ILE A 222 -38.20 -14.11 9.04
CA ILE A 222 -38.59 -14.34 10.44
C ILE A 222 -38.74 -13.02 11.22
N MET A 223 -37.90 -12.02 10.95
CA MET A 223 -37.96 -10.72 11.62
C MET A 223 -39.13 -9.86 11.13
N THR A 224 -39.46 -9.95 9.84
CA THR A 224 -40.59 -9.23 9.24
C THR A 224 -41.92 -9.98 9.40
N ARG A 225 -41.88 -11.26 9.81
CA ARG A 225 -43.04 -12.17 9.81
C ARG A 225 -43.72 -12.26 8.44
N ARG A 226 -42.94 -12.21 7.36
CA ARG A 226 -43.40 -12.38 5.97
C ARG A 226 -42.81 -13.66 5.39
N PRO A 227 -43.54 -14.42 4.57
CA PRO A 227 -42.93 -15.50 3.80
C PRO A 227 -41.93 -14.92 2.80
N LEU A 228 -40.87 -15.68 2.50
CA LEU A 228 -39.96 -15.36 1.40
C LEU A 228 -40.76 -15.28 0.10
N TYR A 229 -40.54 -14.22 -0.67
CA TYR A 229 -41.42 -13.84 -1.77
C TYR A 229 -41.54 -14.91 -2.87
N SER A 230 -40.43 -15.39 -3.43
CA SER A 230 -40.45 -16.30 -4.57
C SER A 230 -39.50 -17.48 -4.43
N HIS A 231 -40.08 -18.67 -4.45
CA HIS A 231 -39.36 -19.94 -4.55
C HIS A 231 -38.63 -20.08 -5.89
N LEU A 232 -39.25 -19.64 -6.99
CA LEU A 232 -38.65 -19.70 -8.32
C LEU A 232 -37.39 -18.84 -8.40
N LEU A 233 -37.44 -17.60 -7.89
CA LEU A 233 -36.25 -16.74 -7.84
C LEU A 233 -35.14 -17.35 -6.98
N SER A 234 -35.51 -18.02 -5.87
CA SER A 234 -34.54 -18.72 -5.02
C SER A 234 -33.84 -19.86 -5.78
N MET A 235 -34.58 -20.60 -6.61
CA MET A 235 -34.07 -21.70 -7.44
C MET A 235 -33.18 -21.19 -8.59
N ILE A 236 -33.63 -20.15 -9.31
CA ILE A 236 -32.83 -19.49 -10.35
C ILE A 236 -31.53 -18.97 -9.75
N GLY A 237 -31.60 -18.27 -8.61
CA GLY A 237 -30.42 -17.77 -7.91
C GLY A 237 -29.45 -18.89 -7.55
N PHE A 238 -29.95 -20.01 -7.03
CA PHE A 238 -29.13 -21.12 -6.56
C PHE A 238 -28.38 -21.84 -7.69
N PHE A 239 -29.07 -22.23 -8.77
CA PHE A 239 -28.39 -22.95 -9.85
C PHE A 239 -27.50 -22.05 -10.69
N SER A 240 -27.92 -20.79 -10.92
CA SER A 240 -27.09 -19.83 -11.64
C SER A 240 -25.81 -19.49 -10.87
N ILE A 241 -25.86 -19.30 -9.54
CA ILE A 241 -24.64 -18.99 -8.79
C ILE A 241 -23.65 -20.16 -8.79
N VAL A 242 -24.12 -21.40 -8.63
CA VAL A 242 -23.24 -22.58 -8.63
C VAL A 242 -22.52 -22.75 -9.97
N PHE A 243 -23.20 -22.51 -11.09
CA PHE A 243 -22.57 -22.61 -12.41
C PHE A 243 -21.69 -21.40 -12.72
N VAL A 244 -22.25 -20.19 -12.64
CA VAL A 244 -21.61 -18.98 -13.15
C VAL A 244 -20.44 -18.57 -12.26
N TYR A 245 -20.60 -18.57 -10.92
CA TYR A 245 -19.57 -18.09 -10.00
C TYR A 245 -18.29 -18.93 -10.07
N THR A 246 -18.43 -20.25 -10.27
CA THR A 246 -17.31 -21.19 -10.42
C THR A 246 -16.30 -20.73 -11.47
N GLY A 247 -16.76 -20.09 -12.54
CA GLY A 247 -15.93 -19.66 -13.66
C GLY A 247 -15.56 -18.18 -13.68
N VAL A 248 -15.74 -17.43 -12.58
CA VAL A 248 -15.44 -15.99 -12.53
C VAL A 248 -13.97 -15.70 -12.18
N GLY A 249 -13.26 -16.62 -11.53
CA GLY A 249 -11.92 -16.38 -10.95
C GLY A 249 -10.90 -15.72 -11.90
N GLY A 250 -10.93 -16.06 -13.20
CA GLY A 250 -10.04 -15.47 -14.20
C GLY A 250 -10.15 -13.95 -14.37
N HIS A 251 -11.17 -13.29 -13.80
CA HIS A 251 -11.33 -11.84 -13.90
C HIS A 251 -10.28 -11.04 -13.09
N HIS A 252 -9.54 -11.70 -12.20
CA HIS A 252 -8.37 -11.13 -11.51
C HIS A 252 -7.10 -11.21 -12.35
N LEU A 253 -7.15 -11.97 -13.44
CA LEU A 253 -6.03 -12.30 -14.31
C LEU A 253 -6.21 -11.72 -15.72
N LEU A 254 -7.15 -10.80 -15.93
CA LEU A 254 -7.42 -10.23 -17.26
C LEU A 254 -6.19 -9.55 -17.86
N GLN A 255 -5.37 -8.93 -17.01
CA GLN A 255 -4.12 -8.31 -17.41
C GLN A 255 -2.91 -9.25 -17.31
N ALA A 256 -3.06 -10.40 -16.64
CA ALA A 256 -1.99 -11.36 -16.47
C ALA A 256 -1.77 -12.18 -17.77
N PRO A 257 -0.58 -12.80 -17.94
CA PRO A 257 -0.28 -13.60 -19.11
C PRO A 257 -0.90 -14.99 -19.00
N ILE A 258 -2.24 -15.04 -19.11
CA ILE A 258 -3.03 -16.27 -19.23
C ILE A 258 -3.80 -16.27 -20.57
N PRO A 259 -4.31 -17.43 -21.05
CA PRO A 259 -4.99 -17.52 -22.33
C PRO A 259 -6.21 -16.58 -22.46
N GLU A 260 -6.35 -15.95 -23.62
CA GLU A 260 -7.44 -15.00 -23.88
C GLU A 260 -8.83 -15.62 -23.80
N TRP A 261 -9.01 -16.86 -24.24
CA TRP A 261 -10.29 -17.57 -24.14
C TRP A 261 -10.74 -17.73 -22.68
N LEU A 262 -9.81 -17.97 -21.76
CA LEU A 262 -10.11 -18.11 -20.33
C LEU A 262 -10.51 -16.76 -19.72
N LYS A 263 -9.84 -15.67 -20.13
CA LYS A 263 -10.24 -14.30 -19.77
C LYS A 263 -11.65 -13.99 -20.25
N THR A 264 -11.99 -14.32 -21.50
CA THR A 264 -13.33 -14.12 -22.06
C THR A 264 -14.40 -14.88 -21.27
N ILE A 265 -14.16 -16.14 -20.90
CA ILE A 265 -15.09 -16.92 -20.06
C ILE A 265 -15.32 -16.21 -18.72
N ALA A 266 -14.26 -15.73 -18.08
CA ALA A 266 -14.38 -15.02 -16.81
C ALA A 266 -15.17 -13.71 -16.92
N ILE A 267 -14.99 -12.94 -18.01
CA ILE A 267 -15.77 -11.73 -18.29
C ILE A 267 -17.25 -12.06 -18.48
N VAL A 268 -17.55 -13.06 -19.31
CA VAL A 268 -18.93 -13.49 -19.59
C VAL A 268 -19.62 -13.97 -18.32
N ASN A 269 -18.95 -14.81 -17.52
CA ASN A 269 -19.47 -15.25 -16.24
C ASN A 269 -19.66 -14.09 -15.26
N SER A 270 -18.74 -13.12 -15.21
CA SER A 270 -18.88 -11.91 -14.38
C SER A 270 -20.11 -11.08 -14.78
N GLY A 271 -20.45 -11.02 -16.06
CA GLY A 271 -21.68 -10.40 -16.56
C GLY A 271 -22.93 -11.19 -16.16
N LEU A 272 -22.91 -12.51 -16.37
CA LEU A 272 -24.01 -13.42 -16.03
C LEU A 272 -24.27 -13.49 -14.52
N MET A 273 -23.29 -13.15 -13.68
CA MET A 273 -23.46 -13.04 -12.23
C MET A 273 -24.55 -12.05 -11.81
N MET A 274 -24.93 -11.11 -12.68
CA MET A 274 -26.07 -10.23 -12.43
C MET A 274 -27.40 -11.00 -12.30
N ILE A 275 -27.55 -12.17 -12.94
CA ILE A 275 -28.76 -12.99 -12.88
C ILE A 275 -29.06 -13.46 -11.44
N PRO A 276 -28.16 -14.22 -10.76
CA PRO A 276 -28.42 -14.64 -9.39
C PRO A 276 -28.48 -13.46 -8.40
N VAL A 277 -27.72 -12.39 -8.64
CA VAL A 277 -27.72 -11.19 -7.79
C VAL A 277 -29.06 -10.46 -7.85
N LEU A 278 -29.61 -10.25 -9.05
CA LEU A 278 -30.94 -9.65 -9.23
C LEU A 278 -32.04 -10.55 -8.65
N ALA A 279 -31.95 -11.87 -8.90
CA ALA A 279 -32.90 -12.82 -8.32
C ALA A 279 -32.91 -12.73 -6.78
N PHE A 280 -31.73 -12.63 -6.15
CA PHE A 280 -31.59 -12.46 -4.71
C PHE A 280 -32.22 -11.14 -4.22
N ILE A 281 -31.78 -9.99 -4.75
CA ILE A 281 -32.21 -8.69 -4.23
C ILE A 281 -33.70 -8.45 -4.46
N THR A 282 -34.25 -8.88 -5.61
CA THR A 282 -35.69 -8.82 -5.87
C THR A 282 -36.47 -9.67 -4.86
N ASN A 283 -35.97 -10.86 -4.52
CA ASN A 283 -36.60 -11.72 -3.52
C ASN A 283 -36.61 -11.06 -2.13
N ILE A 284 -35.53 -10.36 -1.75
CA ILE A 284 -35.44 -9.62 -0.49
C ILE A 284 -36.38 -8.41 -0.48
N LEU A 285 -36.30 -7.52 -1.47
CA LEU A 285 -37.09 -6.29 -1.54
C LEU A 285 -38.60 -6.58 -1.55
N LEU A 286 -39.03 -7.63 -2.26
CA LEU A 286 -40.42 -8.01 -2.31
C LEU A 286 -40.89 -8.75 -1.04
N THR A 287 -39.99 -9.41 -0.30
CA THR A 287 -40.27 -9.92 1.04
C THR A 287 -40.53 -8.79 2.04
N MET A 288 -39.80 -7.66 1.90
CA MET A 288 -39.98 -6.45 2.69
C MET A 288 -41.25 -5.64 2.34
N ARG A 289 -41.95 -5.96 1.24
CA ARG A 289 -43.07 -5.16 0.73
C ARG A 289 -44.17 -4.96 1.78
N GLY A 290 -44.37 -3.71 2.17
CA GLY A 290 -45.36 -3.32 3.17
C GLY A 290 -44.97 -3.67 4.61
N ARG A 291 -43.67 -3.89 4.89
CA ARG A 291 -43.11 -4.05 6.25
C ARG A 291 -41.82 -3.23 6.48
N TRP A 292 -41.70 -2.07 5.84
CA TRP A 292 -40.55 -1.18 6.00
C TRP A 292 -40.50 -0.50 7.38
N ASP A 293 -41.61 -0.48 8.13
CA ASP A 293 -41.67 -0.16 9.56
C ASP A 293 -40.62 -0.94 10.37
N CYS A 294 -40.47 -2.24 10.08
CA CYS A 294 -39.54 -3.11 10.79
C CYS A 294 -38.08 -2.67 10.64
N PHE A 295 -37.71 -2.05 9.50
CA PHE A 295 -36.36 -1.51 9.30
C PHE A 295 -36.11 -0.32 10.22
N ILE A 296 -37.11 0.54 10.43
CA ILE A 296 -36.99 1.68 11.32
C ILE A 296 -36.99 1.21 12.79
N GLU A 297 -37.75 0.19 13.14
CA GLU A 297 -37.85 -0.25 14.53
C GLU A 297 -36.69 -1.15 14.99
N SER A 298 -36.16 -2.00 14.09
CA SER A 298 -35.22 -3.07 14.46
C SER A 298 -33.80 -2.79 13.94
N ILE A 299 -32.90 -2.36 14.84
CA ILE A 299 -31.47 -2.19 14.51
C ILE A 299 -30.83 -3.48 13.96
N PRO A 300 -31.09 -4.69 14.51
CA PRO A 300 -30.57 -5.92 13.93
C PRO A 300 -31.02 -6.12 12.48
N LEU A 301 -32.27 -5.75 12.15
CA LEU A 301 -32.77 -5.84 10.78
C LEU A 301 -32.11 -4.80 9.87
N ARG A 302 -31.80 -3.60 10.39
CA ARG A 302 -31.05 -2.58 9.64
C ARG A 302 -29.70 -3.11 9.20
N PHE A 303 -28.93 -3.70 10.11
CA PHE A 303 -27.65 -4.35 9.77
C PHE A 303 -27.84 -5.38 8.67
N ILE A 304 -28.79 -6.31 8.83
CA ILE A 304 -29.03 -7.40 7.88
C ILE A 304 -29.44 -6.88 6.49
N LEU A 305 -30.36 -5.90 6.42
CA LEU A 305 -30.83 -5.35 5.15
C LEU A 305 -29.79 -4.46 4.47
N ILE A 306 -29.06 -3.64 5.22
CA ILE A 306 -27.94 -2.87 4.68
C ILE A 306 -26.86 -3.82 4.16
N GLY A 307 -26.58 -4.91 4.88
CA GLY A 307 -25.67 -5.96 4.39
C GLY A 307 -26.14 -6.59 3.08
N ALA A 308 -27.43 -6.89 2.94
CA ALA A 308 -27.98 -7.40 1.68
C ALA A 308 -27.81 -6.40 0.52
N PHE A 309 -28.02 -5.11 0.80
CA PHE A 309 -27.83 -4.03 -0.18
C PHE A 309 -26.36 -3.82 -0.55
N LEU A 310 -25.45 -3.83 0.42
CA LEU A 310 -24.01 -3.70 0.18
C LEU A 310 -23.46 -4.92 -0.57
N TYR A 311 -23.97 -6.12 -0.31
CA TYR A 311 -23.68 -7.29 -1.14
C TYR A 311 -24.14 -7.11 -2.61
N PHE A 312 -25.36 -6.57 -2.83
CA PHE A 312 -25.83 -6.22 -4.17
C PHE A 312 -24.91 -5.19 -4.83
N LEU A 313 -24.53 -4.13 -4.10
CA LEU A 313 -23.63 -3.09 -4.60
C LEU A 313 -22.24 -3.65 -4.94
N ALA A 314 -21.66 -4.46 -4.06
CA ALA A 314 -20.38 -5.13 -4.30
C ALA A 314 -20.46 -6.01 -5.55
N SER A 315 -21.53 -6.78 -5.71
CA SER A 315 -21.70 -7.66 -6.87
C SER A 315 -21.83 -6.86 -8.17
N ALA A 316 -22.60 -5.76 -8.15
CA ALA A 316 -22.74 -4.88 -9.31
C ALA A 316 -21.42 -4.18 -9.68
N GLN A 317 -20.70 -3.67 -8.68
CA GLN A 317 -19.36 -3.12 -8.86
C GLN A 317 -18.38 -4.19 -9.39
N GLY A 318 -18.49 -5.42 -8.88
CA GLY A 318 -17.70 -6.58 -9.31
C GLY A 318 -17.91 -6.93 -10.78
N THR A 319 -19.16 -6.91 -11.26
CA THR A 319 -19.47 -7.07 -12.69
C THR A 319 -18.88 -5.93 -13.51
N PHE A 320 -19.01 -4.68 -13.05
CA PHE A 320 -18.49 -3.51 -13.77
C PHE A 320 -16.96 -3.54 -13.93
N GLN A 321 -16.22 -3.84 -12.86
CA GLN A 321 -14.75 -3.89 -12.88
C GLN A 321 -14.17 -5.14 -13.56
N ALA A 322 -15.00 -6.12 -13.89
CA ALA A 322 -14.58 -7.32 -14.61
C ALA A 322 -14.60 -7.14 -16.13
N PHE A 323 -15.14 -6.04 -16.66
CA PHE A 323 -15.02 -5.74 -18.09
C PHE A 323 -13.57 -5.36 -18.44
N ARG A 324 -13.12 -5.73 -19.64
CA ARG A 324 -11.70 -5.63 -20.04
C ARG A 324 -11.12 -4.22 -19.90
N GLU A 325 -11.84 -3.23 -20.41
CA GLU A 325 -11.46 -1.80 -20.35
C GLU A 325 -11.47 -1.26 -18.92
N THR A 326 -12.56 -1.54 -18.19
CA THR A 326 -12.70 -1.09 -16.81
C THR A 326 -11.62 -1.72 -15.92
N ASN A 327 -11.32 -3.00 -16.13
CA ASN A 327 -10.27 -3.71 -15.41
C ASN A 327 -8.89 -3.14 -15.74
N MET A 328 -8.59 -2.88 -17.02
CA MET A 328 -7.33 -2.27 -17.44
C MET A 328 -7.04 -0.97 -16.67
N TYR A 329 -8.09 -0.17 -16.41
CA TYR A 329 -7.99 1.08 -15.66
C TYR A 329 -7.94 0.89 -14.13
N LEU A 330 -8.85 0.09 -13.55
CA LEU A 330 -9.03 -0.01 -12.09
C LEU A 330 -8.13 -1.05 -11.42
N HIS A 331 -7.53 -1.96 -12.19
CA HIS A 331 -6.71 -3.04 -11.64
C HIS A 331 -5.47 -2.50 -10.89
N PHE A 332 -5.08 -3.20 -9.81
CA PHE A 332 -4.02 -2.84 -8.87
C PHE A 332 -4.25 -1.62 -7.96
N GLY A 333 -5.28 -0.81 -8.20
CA GLY A 333 -5.57 0.35 -7.35
C GLY A 333 -6.29 -0.02 -6.05
N GLN A 334 -6.38 0.95 -5.13
CA GLN A 334 -7.18 0.88 -3.90
C GLN A 334 -8.68 0.66 -4.16
N TRP A 335 -9.15 0.78 -5.40
CA TRP A 335 -10.49 0.41 -5.82
C TRP A 335 -10.80 -1.07 -5.50
N ALA A 336 -9.88 -1.98 -5.84
CA ALA A 336 -10.05 -3.41 -5.59
C ALA A 336 -10.11 -3.72 -4.08
N VAL A 337 -9.27 -3.04 -3.29
CA VAL A 337 -9.30 -3.11 -1.82
C VAL A 337 -10.64 -2.63 -1.28
N GLY A 338 -11.14 -1.49 -1.77
CA GLY A 338 -12.46 -0.95 -1.41
C GLY A 338 -13.59 -1.92 -1.74
N HIS A 339 -13.60 -2.48 -2.95
CA HIS A 339 -14.57 -3.50 -3.39
C HIS A 339 -14.62 -4.70 -2.44
N ALA A 340 -13.46 -5.26 -2.07
CA ALA A 340 -13.38 -6.38 -1.14
C ALA A 340 -13.99 -6.04 0.24
N HIS A 341 -13.79 -4.81 0.73
CA HIS A 341 -14.37 -4.37 2.00
C HIS A 341 -15.90 -4.19 1.93
N ILE A 342 -16.47 -3.80 0.79
CA ILE A 342 -17.94 -3.80 0.61
C ILE A 342 -18.50 -5.21 0.75
N ALA A 343 -17.88 -6.20 0.11
CA ALA A 343 -18.37 -7.57 0.17
C ALA A 343 -18.20 -8.17 1.58
N LEU A 344 -16.98 -8.15 2.12
CA LEU A 344 -16.61 -8.85 3.34
C LEU A 344 -17.13 -8.16 4.61
N LEU A 345 -16.82 -6.88 4.79
CA LEU A 345 -17.30 -6.13 5.96
C LEU A 345 -18.75 -5.66 5.73
N GLY A 346 -18.98 -4.91 4.66
CA GLY A 346 -20.27 -4.28 4.38
C GLY A 346 -21.42 -5.29 4.18
N GLY A 347 -21.18 -6.36 3.43
CA GLY A 347 -22.16 -7.39 3.14
C GLY A 347 -22.28 -8.43 4.26
N PHE A 348 -21.29 -9.32 4.33
CA PHE A 348 -21.33 -10.47 5.23
C PHE A 348 -21.08 -10.11 6.69
N GLY A 349 -20.19 -9.16 6.97
CA GLY A 349 -19.94 -8.68 8.32
C GLY A 349 -21.20 -8.09 8.95
N PHE A 350 -21.92 -7.23 8.24
CA PHE A 350 -23.20 -6.68 8.70
C PHE A 350 -24.26 -7.76 8.92
N LEU A 351 -24.33 -8.76 8.03
CA LEU A 351 -25.20 -9.93 8.25
C LEU A 351 -24.85 -10.65 9.55
N VAL A 352 -23.57 -10.96 9.79
CA VAL A 352 -23.13 -11.67 11.02
C VAL A 352 -23.43 -10.85 12.27
N MET A 353 -23.10 -9.55 12.27
CA MET A 353 -23.37 -8.66 13.40
C MET A 353 -24.86 -8.51 13.70
N GLY A 354 -25.69 -8.31 12.67
CA GLY A 354 -27.14 -8.23 12.81
C GLY A 354 -27.77 -9.56 13.25
N ALA A 355 -27.28 -10.67 12.69
CA ALA A 355 -27.69 -12.01 13.12
C ALA A 355 -27.33 -12.25 14.58
N MET A 356 -26.15 -11.86 15.05
CA MET A 356 -25.74 -12.00 16.45
C MET A 356 -26.66 -11.23 17.40
N TYR A 357 -27.01 -9.98 17.09
CA TYR A 357 -27.98 -9.24 17.91
C TYR A 357 -29.36 -9.90 17.95
N PHE A 358 -29.74 -10.62 16.90
CA PHE A 358 -30.97 -11.40 16.89
C PHE A 358 -30.83 -12.74 17.64
N LEU A 359 -29.70 -13.43 17.49
CA LEU A 359 -29.48 -14.78 18.00
C LEU A 359 -29.09 -14.83 19.47
N VAL A 360 -28.21 -13.94 19.92
CA VAL A 360 -27.67 -13.96 21.29
C VAL A 360 -28.79 -13.96 22.33
N PRO A 361 -29.78 -13.04 22.30
CA PRO A 361 -30.90 -13.06 23.24
C PRO A 361 -31.70 -14.38 23.25
N ARG A 362 -31.83 -15.02 22.08
CA ARG A 362 -32.59 -16.27 21.91
C ARG A 362 -31.81 -17.50 22.38
N ILE A 363 -30.48 -17.45 22.30
CA ILE A 363 -29.60 -18.51 22.79
C ILE A 363 -29.46 -18.43 24.31
N THR A 364 -29.34 -17.22 24.86
CA THR A 364 -29.12 -17.00 26.30
C THR A 364 -30.42 -16.91 27.11
N GLY A 365 -31.56 -16.62 26.47
CA GLY A 365 -32.82 -16.32 27.16
C GLY A 365 -32.83 -14.95 27.86
N LYS A 366 -31.87 -14.09 27.53
CA LYS A 366 -31.61 -12.80 28.20
C LYS A 366 -31.85 -11.64 27.24
N GLU A 367 -32.31 -10.49 27.75
CA GLU A 367 -32.29 -9.25 26.97
C GLU A 367 -30.86 -8.81 26.65
N ILE A 368 -30.70 -8.11 25.53
CA ILE A 368 -29.43 -7.47 25.18
C ILE A 368 -29.05 -6.48 26.28
N TYR A 369 -27.77 -6.43 26.66
CA TYR A 369 -27.29 -5.63 27.77
C TYR A 369 -27.63 -4.13 27.62
N SER A 370 -27.42 -3.55 26.44
CA SER A 370 -27.79 -2.16 26.19
C SER A 370 -28.23 -1.90 24.75
N ASN A 371 -29.46 -1.40 24.59
CA ASN A 371 -29.99 -0.92 23.31
C ASN A 371 -29.29 0.36 22.83
N ARG A 372 -28.79 1.21 23.75
CA ARG A 372 -28.02 2.41 23.37
C ARG A 372 -26.67 2.03 22.76
N LEU A 373 -25.96 1.07 23.35
CA LEU A 373 -24.71 0.56 22.78
C LEU A 373 -24.92 -0.12 21.44
N MET A 374 -26.04 -0.84 21.26
CA MET A 374 -26.42 -1.39 19.95
C MET A 374 -26.61 -0.30 18.88
N SER A 375 -27.21 0.84 19.26
CA SER A 375 -27.35 1.99 18.37
C SER A 375 -26.01 2.66 18.06
N TYR A 376 -25.14 2.84 19.05
CA TYR A 376 -23.80 3.39 18.81
C TYR A 376 -22.96 2.48 17.92
N HIS A 377 -22.98 1.16 18.15
CA HIS A 377 -22.33 0.20 17.27
C HIS A 377 -22.80 0.38 15.82
N PHE A 378 -24.11 0.46 15.60
CA PHE A 378 -24.67 0.68 14.26
C PHE A 378 -24.13 1.96 13.60
N TRP A 379 -24.23 3.09 14.27
CA TRP A 379 -23.83 4.38 13.70
C TRP A 379 -22.32 4.52 13.47
N PHE A 380 -21.49 4.09 14.43
CA PHE A 380 -20.04 4.10 14.27
C PHE A 380 -19.61 3.22 13.09
N THR A 381 -20.19 2.03 12.98
CA THR A 381 -19.85 1.10 11.91
C THR A 381 -20.29 1.62 10.54
N ILE A 382 -21.53 2.08 10.39
CA ILE A 382 -22.01 2.54 9.07
C ILE A 382 -21.37 3.85 8.62
N LEU A 383 -21.21 4.85 9.52
CA LEU A 383 -20.59 6.12 9.16
C LEU A 383 -19.10 5.94 8.86
N GLY A 384 -18.39 5.17 9.70
CA GLY A 384 -17.00 4.80 9.46
C GLY A 384 -16.84 4.03 8.15
N PHE A 385 -17.73 3.07 7.88
CA PHE A 385 -17.70 2.26 6.66
C PHE A 385 -17.96 3.09 5.39
N VAL A 386 -18.96 3.98 5.40
CA VAL A 386 -19.24 4.85 4.24
C VAL A 386 -18.04 5.74 3.94
N LEU A 387 -17.43 6.35 4.96
CA LEU A 387 -16.25 7.19 4.77
C LEU A 387 -15.05 6.38 4.27
N PHE A 388 -14.81 5.20 4.87
CA PHE A 388 -13.73 4.28 4.49
C PHE A 388 -13.87 3.82 3.04
N PHE A 389 -15.07 3.42 2.64
CA PHE A 389 -15.33 3.00 1.27
C PHE A 389 -15.18 4.16 0.27
N SER A 390 -15.70 5.33 0.61
CA SER A 390 -15.63 6.52 -0.26
C SER A 390 -14.18 6.93 -0.50
N ILE A 391 -13.35 6.98 0.57
CA ILE A 391 -11.96 7.37 0.44
C ILE A 391 -11.14 6.35 -0.37
N MET A 392 -11.38 5.05 -0.17
CA MET A 392 -10.70 4.00 -0.95
C MET A 392 -11.04 4.08 -2.44
N THR A 393 -12.31 4.36 -2.75
CA THR A 393 -12.78 4.56 -4.13
C THR A 393 -12.08 5.76 -4.77
N ILE A 394 -12.01 6.89 -4.06
CA ILE A 394 -11.32 8.10 -4.54
C ILE A 394 -9.83 7.83 -4.77
N MET A 395 -9.15 7.18 -3.83
CA MET A 395 -7.74 6.82 -3.96
C MET A 395 -7.49 5.92 -5.19
N GLY A 396 -8.34 4.92 -5.41
CA GLY A 396 -8.26 4.06 -6.58
C GLY A 396 -8.40 4.83 -7.89
N LEU A 397 -9.31 5.81 -7.95
CA LEU A 397 -9.48 6.66 -9.13
C LEU A 397 -8.30 7.61 -9.36
N ILE A 398 -7.72 8.17 -8.29
CA ILE A 398 -6.49 8.98 -8.37
C ILE A 398 -5.33 8.14 -8.92
N GLN A 399 -5.15 6.91 -8.40
CA GLN A 399 -4.12 6.00 -8.90
C GLN A 399 -4.31 5.69 -10.38
N SER A 400 -5.52 5.29 -10.76
CA SER A 400 -5.86 4.93 -12.13
C SER A 400 -5.61 6.10 -13.09
N SER A 401 -6.00 7.32 -12.70
CA SER A 401 -5.81 8.54 -13.48
C SER A 401 -4.33 8.89 -13.62
N GLY A 402 -3.55 8.85 -12.53
CA GLY A 402 -2.13 9.15 -12.54
C GLY A 402 -1.34 8.17 -13.42
N TRP A 403 -1.60 6.86 -13.30
CA TRP A 403 -0.96 5.86 -14.14
C TRP A 403 -1.34 5.98 -15.61
N GLY A 404 -2.60 6.33 -15.91
CA GLY A 404 -3.05 6.62 -17.27
C GLY A 404 -2.41 7.86 -17.90
N GLN A 405 -1.88 8.78 -17.09
CA GLN A 405 -1.11 9.95 -17.53
C GLN A 405 0.40 9.72 -17.55
N ASN A 406 0.83 8.47 -17.46
CA ASN A 406 2.23 8.10 -17.37
C ASN A 406 2.96 8.73 -16.17
N ILE A 407 2.31 8.80 -15.01
CA ILE A 407 2.95 9.18 -13.73
C ILE A 407 3.39 7.90 -13.01
N THR A 408 4.60 7.91 -12.44
CA THR A 408 5.16 6.72 -11.78
C THR A 408 4.36 6.35 -10.53
N VAL A 409 4.35 5.05 -10.18
CA VAL A 409 3.69 4.56 -8.96
C VAL A 409 4.20 5.29 -7.72
N ALA A 410 5.52 5.51 -7.61
CA ALA A 410 6.12 6.20 -6.47
C ALA A 410 5.58 7.63 -6.31
N THR A 411 5.50 8.40 -7.40
CA THR A 411 4.97 9.77 -7.38
C THR A 411 3.49 9.80 -7.01
N VAL A 412 2.68 8.89 -7.57
CA VAL A 412 1.24 8.79 -7.24
C VAL A 412 1.04 8.47 -5.75
N LEU A 413 1.80 7.54 -5.19
CA LEU A 413 1.66 7.15 -3.79
C LEU A 413 1.94 8.30 -2.81
N LEU A 414 2.87 9.20 -3.13
CA LEU A 414 3.14 10.39 -2.31
C LEU A 414 1.90 11.31 -2.24
N GLN A 415 1.14 11.44 -3.34
CA GLN A 415 -0.09 12.23 -3.39
C GLN A 415 -1.20 11.63 -2.52
N LEU A 416 -1.18 10.32 -2.28
CA LEU A 416 -2.22 9.61 -1.53
C LEU A 416 -2.05 9.69 0.00
N LYS A 417 -0.92 10.22 0.51
CA LYS A 417 -0.65 10.28 1.97
C LYS A 417 -1.80 10.87 2.81
N PRO A 418 -2.42 12.02 2.44
CA PRO A 418 -3.55 12.55 3.20
C PRO A 418 -4.76 11.60 3.21
N TYR A 419 -4.99 10.89 2.10
CA TYR A 419 -6.11 9.95 1.96
C TYR A 419 -5.90 8.69 2.81
N PHE A 420 -4.65 8.22 2.97
CA PHE A 420 -4.31 7.13 3.89
C PHE A 420 -4.59 7.50 5.36
N ILE A 421 -4.39 8.76 5.76
CA ILE A 421 -4.75 9.24 7.10
C ILE A 421 -6.27 9.18 7.29
N ILE A 422 -7.05 9.68 6.32
CA ILE A 422 -8.52 9.64 6.37
C ILE A 422 -9.02 8.19 6.42
N ARG A 423 -8.42 7.28 5.64
CA ARG A 423 -8.70 5.84 5.68
C ARG A 423 -8.48 5.28 7.10
N ALA A 424 -7.37 5.63 7.74
CA ALA A 424 -7.08 5.18 9.10
C ALA A 424 -8.09 5.74 10.12
N LEU A 425 -8.45 7.03 10.04
CA LEU A 425 -9.49 7.62 10.91
C LEU A 425 -10.85 6.93 10.72
N ALA A 426 -11.25 6.70 9.47
CA ALA A 426 -12.49 5.99 9.16
C ALA A 426 -12.46 4.55 9.70
N GLY A 427 -11.35 3.85 9.53
CA GLY A 427 -11.11 2.51 10.09
C GLY A 427 -11.15 2.50 11.61
N GLY A 428 -10.57 3.51 12.27
CA GLY A 428 -10.62 3.69 13.72
C GLY A 428 -12.06 3.84 14.23
N THR A 429 -12.91 4.58 13.52
CA THR A 429 -14.35 4.70 13.83
C THR A 429 -15.08 3.36 13.72
N ILE A 430 -14.81 2.58 12.66
CA ILE A 430 -15.39 1.23 12.50
C ILE A 430 -15.00 0.35 13.68
N ILE A 431 -13.72 0.37 14.06
CA ILE A 431 -13.16 -0.46 15.14
C ILE A 431 -13.72 -0.07 16.49
N ALA A 432 -13.85 1.22 16.79
CA ALA A 432 -14.55 1.68 17.99
C ALA A 432 -15.97 1.10 18.05
N GLY A 433 -16.67 1.07 16.91
CA GLY A 433 -17.96 0.36 16.77
C GLY A 433 -17.87 -1.13 17.12
N GLN A 434 -16.83 -1.82 16.66
CA GLN A 434 -16.63 -3.25 16.95
C GLN A 434 -16.34 -3.51 18.44
N TYR A 435 -15.55 -2.67 19.11
CA TYR A 435 -15.32 -2.79 20.55
C TYR A 435 -16.62 -2.57 21.35
N ILE A 436 -17.46 -1.61 20.94
CA ILE A 436 -18.80 -1.41 21.53
C ILE A 436 -19.66 -2.67 21.35
N PHE A 437 -19.64 -3.25 20.14
CA PHE A 437 -20.34 -4.50 19.86
C PHE A 437 -19.89 -5.65 20.75
N PHE A 438 -18.58 -5.88 20.82
CA PHE A 438 -17.98 -6.93 21.64
C PHE A 438 -18.36 -6.78 23.11
N TYR A 439 -18.22 -5.58 23.66
CA TYR A 439 -18.60 -5.31 25.05
C TYR A 439 -20.10 -5.58 25.28
N ASN A 440 -20.98 -5.09 24.40
CA ASN A 440 -22.42 -5.28 24.55
C ASN A 440 -22.83 -6.77 24.51
N ILE A 441 -22.24 -7.56 23.61
CA ILE A 441 -22.52 -9.00 23.53
C ILE A 441 -21.93 -9.75 24.73
N LEU A 442 -20.67 -9.48 25.10
CA LEU A 442 -20.01 -10.14 26.22
C LEU A 442 -20.76 -9.90 27.54
N MET A 443 -21.19 -8.66 27.80
CA MET A 443 -22.02 -8.31 28.95
C MET A 443 -23.41 -8.95 28.89
N THR A 444 -23.96 -9.23 27.71
CA THR A 444 -25.22 -9.99 27.58
C THR A 444 -25.06 -11.45 27.99
N PHE A 445 -23.90 -12.06 27.72
CA PHE A 445 -23.61 -13.42 28.18
C PHE A 445 -23.37 -13.48 29.70
N GLN A 446 -22.61 -12.53 30.25
CA GLN A 446 -22.20 -12.50 31.66
C GLN A 446 -23.26 -11.92 32.61
N GLY A 447 -24.05 -10.94 32.15
CA GLY A 447 -24.96 -10.16 33.00
C GLY A 447 -26.21 -10.93 33.45
N SER A 448 -26.78 -10.48 34.57
CA SER A 448 -28.06 -10.94 35.13
C SER A 448 -29.24 -10.12 34.59
N THR A 449 -29.29 -9.87 33.28
CA THR A 449 -30.44 -9.15 32.67
C THR A 449 -31.72 -9.97 32.88
N LYS A 450 -32.87 -9.30 32.89
CA LYS A 450 -34.18 -9.94 33.10
C LYS A 450 -34.32 -11.10 32.11
N THR A 451 -34.67 -12.28 32.62
CA THR A 451 -35.11 -13.40 31.81
C THR A 451 -36.35 -12.98 31.05
N VAL A 452 -36.26 -12.94 29.73
CA VAL A 452 -37.41 -12.67 28.88
C VAL A 452 -38.25 -13.94 28.88
N SER A 453 -39.49 -13.85 29.36
CA SER A 453 -40.51 -14.83 28.96
C SER A 453 -40.60 -14.74 27.44
N GLU A 454 -40.34 -15.85 26.73
CA GLU A 454 -40.39 -15.87 25.26
C GLU A 454 -41.60 -15.05 24.80
N PRO A 455 -41.42 -14.01 23.96
CA PRO A 455 -42.56 -13.39 23.33
C PRO A 455 -43.21 -14.53 22.55
N SER A 456 -44.41 -14.93 22.98
CA SER A 456 -45.15 -15.96 22.28
C SER A 456 -45.19 -15.50 20.82
N LEU A 457 -44.51 -16.24 19.95
CA LEU A 457 -44.75 -16.13 18.52
C LEU A 457 -46.20 -16.56 18.40
N ALA A 458 -47.11 -15.59 18.40
CA ALA A 458 -48.54 -15.79 18.28
C ALA A 458 -48.74 -16.86 17.22
N GLN A 459 -49.33 -17.98 17.64
CA GLN A 459 -49.57 -19.15 16.80
C GLN A 459 -50.31 -18.71 15.56
N HIS A 460 -49.57 -18.40 14.50
CA HIS A 460 -50.19 -18.03 13.24
C HIS A 460 -50.62 -19.33 12.58
N LYS A 461 -51.89 -19.67 12.78
CA LYS A 461 -52.64 -20.58 11.93
C LYS A 461 -52.55 -20.03 10.51
N VAL A 462 -51.65 -20.60 9.72
CA VAL A 462 -51.63 -20.40 8.27
C VAL A 462 -53.04 -20.74 7.75
N PRO A 463 -53.72 -19.87 7.00
CA PRO A 463 -55.00 -20.21 6.41
C PRO A 463 -54.82 -21.45 5.52
N ARG A 464 -55.47 -22.55 5.91
CA ARG A 464 -55.61 -23.76 5.08
C ARG A 464 -56.52 -23.40 3.89
N LYS A 465 -55.98 -22.70 2.88
CA LYS A 465 -56.48 -22.84 1.52
C LYS A 465 -55.43 -23.60 0.73
N SER A 466 -55.50 -24.93 0.87
CA SER A 466 -54.82 -25.84 -0.04
C SER A 466 -55.45 -25.67 -1.43
N ARG A 467 -54.87 -24.80 -2.26
CA ARG A 467 -54.83 -25.11 -3.68
C ARG A 467 -54.11 -26.45 -3.81
N LYS A 468 -54.63 -27.37 -4.62
CA LYS A 468 -53.99 -28.65 -4.95
C LYS A 468 -52.61 -28.35 -5.55
N VAL A 469 -51.59 -28.19 -4.71
CA VAL A 469 -50.22 -27.98 -5.16
C VAL A 469 -49.66 -29.35 -5.48
N GLN A 470 -49.28 -29.48 -6.74
CA GLN A 470 -48.77 -30.67 -7.40
C GLN A 470 -47.67 -31.35 -6.56
N LYS A 471 -47.75 -32.68 -6.54
CA LYS A 471 -46.98 -33.61 -5.71
C LYS A 471 -45.54 -33.78 -6.24
N TYR A 472 -44.79 -32.70 -6.42
CA TYR A 472 -43.37 -32.79 -6.72
C TYR A 472 -42.58 -32.91 -5.42
N ARG A 473 -42.03 -34.11 -5.19
CA ARG A 473 -41.12 -34.41 -4.10
C ARG A 473 -39.73 -34.08 -4.64
N GLU A 474 -39.22 -32.87 -4.34
CA GLU A 474 -37.83 -32.55 -4.63
C GLU A 474 -36.95 -33.54 -3.84
N SER A 475 -36.35 -34.49 -4.55
CA SER A 475 -35.40 -35.41 -3.96
C SER A 475 -34.11 -34.63 -3.75
N ALA A 476 -33.76 -34.39 -2.48
CA ALA A 476 -32.49 -33.77 -2.11
C ALA A 476 -31.27 -34.35 -2.87
N PRO A 477 -31.22 -35.68 -3.18
CA PRO A 477 -30.20 -36.23 -4.06
C PRO A 477 -30.18 -35.67 -5.48
N LEU A 478 -31.33 -35.53 -6.15
CA LEU A 478 -31.38 -35.01 -7.54
C LEU A 478 -30.93 -33.55 -7.58
N PHE A 479 -31.32 -32.77 -6.59
CA PHE A 479 -30.90 -31.37 -6.44
C PHE A 479 -29.38 -31.26 -6.25
N ALA A 480 -28.80 -32.09 -5.37
CA ALA A 480 -27.36 -32.13 -5.14
C ALA A 480 -26.58 -32.60 -6.39
N ILE A 481 -27.08 -33.61 -7.11
CA ILE A 481 -26.47 -34.10 -8.36
C ILE A 481 -26.47 -33.00 -9.43
N GLY A 482 -27.60 -32.30 -9.61
CA GLY A 482 -27.67 -31.21 -10.59
C GLY A 482 -26.71 -30.05 -10.28
N ALA A 483 -26.67 -29.63 -9.00
CA ALA A 483 -25.74 -28.58 -8.56
C ALA A 483 -24.28 -29.00 -8.74
N LEU A 484 -23.93 -30.22 -8.32
CA LEU A 484 -22.58 -30.76 -8.45
C LEU A 484 -22.18 -30.93 -9.93
N GLY A 485 -23.10 -31.38 -10.80
CA GLY A 485 -22.84 -31.50 -12.24
C GLY A 485 -22.54 -30.16 -12.91
N LEU A 486 -23.28 -29.10 -12.56
CA LEU A 486 -23.01 -27.74 -13.04
C LEU A 486 -21.66 -27.21 -12.53
N PHE A 487 -21.37 -27.41 -11.25
CA PHE A 487 -20.08 -27.04 -10.64
C PHE A 487 -18.91 -27.77 -11.34
N LEU A 488 -18.99 -29.10 -11.48
CA LEU A 488 -17.95 -29.92 -12.10
C LEU A 488 -17.73 -29.57 -13.57
N THR A 489 -18.80 -29.23 -14.30
CA THR A 489 -18.70 -28.77 -15.69
C THR A 489 -17.87 -27.49 -15.78
N MET A 490 -18.21 -26.48 -14.99
CA MET A 490 -17.48 -25.21 -15.02
C MET A 490 -16.05 -25.38 -14.49
N PHE A 491 -15.87 -26.15 -13.42
CA PHE A 491 -14.56 -26.53 -12.88
C PHE A 491 -13.66 -27.19 -13.94
N PHE A 492 -14.20 -28.11 -14.73
CA PHE A 492 -13.46 -28.74 -15.82
C PHE A 492 -12.98 -27.68 -16.83
N ILE A 493 -13.86 -26.76 -17.21
CA ILE A 493 -13.56 -25.71 -18.21
C ILE A 493 -12.51 -24.71 -17.69
N THR A 494 -12.59 -24.30 -16.41
CA THR A 494 -11.78 -23.19 -15.89
C THR A 494 -10.56 -23.61 -15.09
N VAL A 495 -10.42 -24.89 -14.74
CA VAL A 495 -9.29 -25.40 -13.96
C VAL A 495 -8.59 -26.56 -14.67
N ILE A 496 -9.34 -27.63 -14.98
CA ILE A 496 -8.74 -28.84 -15.58
C ILE A 496 -8.26 -28.57 -17.00
N LEU A 497 -9.07 -27.90 -17.84
CA LEU A 497 -8.70 -27.62 -19.22
C LEU A 497 -7.48 -26.68 -19.31
N PRO A 498 -7.38 -25.56 -18.56
CA PRO A 498 -6.15 -24.77 -18.50
C PRO A 498 -4.94 -25.57 -18.00
N TYR A 499 -5.10 -26.43 -16.99
CA TYR A 499 -4.02 -27.28 -16.51
C TYR A 499 -3.43 -28.19 -17.60
N LEU A 500 -4.29 -28.71 -18.49
CA LEU A 500 -3.87 -29.57 -19.60
C LEU A 500 -3.33 -28.80 -20.81
N LEU A 501 -3.75 -27.54 -21.01
CA LEU A 501 -3.45 -26.75 -22.21
C LEU A 501 -2.36 -25.69 -22.01
N MET A 502 -2.08 -25.27 -20.78
CA MET A 502 -1.10 -24.22 -20.47
C MET A 502 0.31 -24.81 -20.25
N ASP A 503 0.80 -25.53 -21.25
CA ASP A 503 2.18 -26.02 -21.29
C ASP A 503 3.02 -25.06 -22.15
N TYR A 504 3.62 -24.07 -21.49
CA TYR A 504 4.44 -23.05 -22.15
C TYR A 504 5.92 -23.32 -21.86
N PRO A 505 6.80 -23.36 -22.88
CA PRO A 505 8.24 -23.45 -22.64
C PRO A 505 8.75 -22.18 -21.91
N PRO A 506 9.90 -22.26 -21.22
CA PRO A 506 10.54 -21.09 -20.63
C PRO A 506 10.79 -20.04 -21.71
N SER A 507 10.54 -18.78 -21.39
CA SER A 507 10.91 -17.66 -22.25
C SER A 507 12.40 -17.33 -22.13
N ASP A 508 12.88 -16.45 -23.00
CA ASP A 508 14.30 -16.04 -23.04
C ASP A 508 14.82 -15.41 -21.74
N ILE A 509 13.92 -15.02 -20.83
CA ILE A 509 14.25 -14.31 -19.58
C ILE A 509 14.07 -15.21 -18.35
N SER A 510 13.52 -16.41 -18.56
CA SER A 510 13.19 -17.35 -17.49
C SER A 510 14.34 -18.33 -17.34
N HIS A 511 15.01 -18.29 -16.19
CA HIS A 511 16.14 -19.14 -15.87
C HIS A 511 15.95 -19.82 -14.50
N PRO A 512 16.55 -21.00 -14.27
CA PRO A 512 16.56 -21.60 -12.95
C PRO A 512 17.21 -20.67 -11.92
N TYR A 513 16.61 -20.54 -10.74
CA TYR A 513 17.18 -19.73 -9.67
C TYR A 513 18.48 -20.33 -9.14
N SER A 514 19.50 -19.49 -8.95
CA SER A 514 20.68 -19.84 -8.16
C SER A 514 20.32 -20.13 -6.70
N GLY A 515 21.23 -20.74 -5.94
CA GLY A 515 21.00 -21.00 -4.51
C GLY A 515 20.71 -19.73 -3.70
N GLU A 516 21.37 -18.62 -4.02
CA GLU A 516 21.15 -17.30 -3.40
C GLU A 516 19.80 -16.71 -3.82
N GLN A 517 19.48 -16.75 -5.11
CA GLN A 517 18.19 -16.26 -5.63
C GLN A 517 17.00 -17.03 -5.03
N ALA A 518 17.13 -18.35 -4.88
CA ALA A 518 16.09 -19.17 -4.27
C ALA A 518 15.85 -18.78 -2.80
N ARG A 519 16.92 -18.58 -2.02
CA ARG A 519 16.81 -18.10 -0.62
C ARG A 519 16.23 -16.69 -0.55
N GLY A 520 16.69 -15.78 -1.41
CA GLY A 520 16.18 -14.42 -1.53
C GLY A 520 14.69 -14.36 -1.86
N ARG A 521 14.23 -15.27 -2.72
CA ARG A 521 12.82 -15.42 -3.06
C ARG A 521 11.97 -15.86 -1.88
N GLU A 522 12.48 -16.75 -1.03
CA GLU A 522 11.80 -17.12 0.22
C GLU A 522 11.74 -15.94 1.20
N ILE A 523 12.79 -15.11 1.26
CA ILE A 523 12.80 -13.88 2.07
C ILE A 523 11.77 -12.88 1.54
N TYR A 524 11.67 -12.71 0.22
CA TYR A 524 10.67 -11.87 -0.43
C TYR A 524 9.23 -12.31 -0.09
N LYS A 525 8.97 -13.62 -0.13
CA LYS A 525 7.67 -14.22 0.22
C LYS A 525 7.35 -14.08 1.71
N SER A 526 8.25 -14.50 2.58
CA SER A 526 8.05 -14.52 4.05
C SER A 526 7.84 -13.13 4.66
N ASN A 527 8.33 -12.09 3.99
CA ASN A 527 8.16 -10.70 4.38
C ASN A 527 7.06 -9.96 3.60
N GLY A 528 6.30 -10.69 2.76
CA GLY A 528 5.08 -10.20 2.13
C GLY A 528 5.28 -9.08 1.10
N CYS A 529 6.43 -9.05 0.41
CA CYS A 529 6.74 -8.02 -0.59
C CYS A 529 5.73 -8.01 -1.76
N LEU A 530 5.17 -9.19 -2.11
CA LEU A 530 4.17 -9.37 -3.17
C LEU A 530 2.87 -8.57 -2.96
N TYR A 531 2.59 -8.17 -1.72
CA TYR A 531 1.39 -7.43 -1.38
C TYR A 531 1.46 -5.94 -1.72
N CYS A 532 2.67 -5.45 -1.98
CA CYS A 532 2.91 -4.09 -2.46
C CYS A 532 3.36 -4.09 -3.91
N HIS A 533 4.15 -5.09 -4.30
CA HIS A 533 4.80 -5.17 -5.60
C HIS A 533 4.21 -6.30 -6.44
N SER A 534 3.73 -5.97 -7.64
CA SER A 534 3.47 -6.98 -8.66
C SER A 534 4.77 -7.44 -9.30
N GLN A 535 4.77 -8.66 -9.84
CA GLN A 535 5.82 -9.15 -10.71
C GLN A 535 5.25 -9.55 -12.06
N PHE A 536 4.41 -8.70 -12.67
CA PHE A 536 4.05 -8.84 -14.07
C PHE A 536 3.71 -7.49 -14.72
N VAL A 537 4.30 -7.27 -15.89
CA VAL A 537 4.12 -6.05 -16.69
C VAL A 537 2.95 -6.25 -17.64
N ARG A 538 1.96 -5.36 -17.56
CA ARG A 538 0.76 -5.37 -18.41
C ARG A 538 1.06 -4.71 -19.76
N THR A 539 0.20 -4.93 -20.74
CA THR A 539 0.31 -4.29 -22.07
C THR A 539 0.27 -2.76 -22.05
N GLN A 540 -0.42 -2.18 -21.08
CA GLN A 540 -0.61 -0.74 -20.89
C GLN A 540 0.38 -0.12 -19.91
N ASP A 541 1.23 -0.93 -19.27
CA ASP A 541 2.23 -0.39 -18.36
C ASP A 541 3.35 0.27 -19.18
N TRP A 542 3.64 1.53 -18.86
CA TRP A 542 4.64 2.33 -19.53
C TRP A 542 5.94 2.34 -18.71
N GLY A 543 7.10 2.34 -19.37
CA GLY A 543 8.40 2.48 -18.71
C GLY A 543 8.85 1.31 -17.82
N LEU A 544 8.15 0.17 -17.82
CA LEU A 544 8.42 -1.00 -16.98
C LEU A 544 9.06 -2.19 -17.75
N GLY A 545 9.47 -1.98 -18.99
CA GLY A 545 10.04 -3.02 -19.85
C GLY A 545 9.00 -3.72 -20.72
N ARG A 546 9.32 -4.94 -21.19
CA ARG A 546 8.43 -5.68 -22.10
C ARG A 546 7.18 -6.21 -21.39
N THR A 547 6.10 -6.47 -22.11
CA THR A 547 4.95 -7.19 -21.52
C THR A 547 5.36 -8.59 -21.07
N SER A 548 4.84 -9.03 -19.92
CA SER A 548 5.08 -10.37 -19.40
C SER A 548 4.42 -11.44 -20.26
N LEU A 549 5.09 -12.58 -20.40
CA LEU A 549 4.63 -13.77 -21.13
C LEU A 549 4.43 -14.95 -20.16
N PRO A 550 3.60 -15.95 -20.51
CA PRO A 550 3.37 -17.09 -19.61
C PRO A 550 4.66 -17.86 -19.28
N GLY A 551 5.58 -17.97 -20.25
CA GLY A 551 6.87 -18.64 -20.11
C GLY A 551 7.87 -17.91 -19.20
N ASP A 552 7.62 -16.65 -18.81
CA ASP A 552 8.49 -15.91 -17.89
C ASP A 552 8.51 -16.56 -16.49
N TYR A 553 7.40 -17.18 -16.12
CA TYR A 553 7.17 -17.78 -14.80
C TYR A 553 7.49 -19.27 -14.78
N PHE A 554 8.13 -19.82 -15.82
CA PHE A 554 8.31 -21.27 -15.94
C PHE A 554 8.97 -21.89 -14.70
N TYR A 555 9.92 -21.22 -14.06
CA TYR A 555 10.58 -21.71 -12.85
C TYR A 555 9.93 -21.25 -11.52
N ASP A 556 8.83 -20.50 -11.58
CA ASP A 556 8.16 -19.93 -10.41
C ASP A 556 7.25 -20.94 -9.70
N ARG A 557 7.38 -20.98 -8.37
CA ARG A 557 6.49 -21.70 -7.44
C ARG A 557 6.33 -20.94 -6.12
N PRO A 558 5.16 -20.34 -5.79
CA PRO A 558 4.04 -20.03 -6.70
C PRO A 558 4.39 -18.90 -7.67
N HIS A 559 3.48 -18.55 -8.58
CA HIS A 559 3.54 -17.24 -9.27
C HIS A 559 3.45 -16.07 -8.27
N LEU A 560 4.04 -14.91 -8.58
CA LEU A 560 4.03 -13.71 -7.73
C LEU A 560 3.40 -12.48 -8.40
N PHE A 561 2.26 -12.68 -9.05
CA PHE A 561 1.60 -11.63 -9.84
C PHE A 561 1.18 -10.41 -9.01
N GLY A 562 0.80 -10.61 -7.74
CA GLY A 562 0.23 -9.55 -6.91
C GLY A 562 -1.16 -9.09 -7.38
N THR A 563 -1.83 -8.30 -6.56
CA THR A 563 -3.23 -7.87 -6.78
C THR A 563 -3.45 -6.38 -6.53
N GLU A 564 -2.42 -5.72 -6.03
CA GLU A 564 -2.37 -4.30 -5.69
C GLU A 564 -0.97 -3.75 -6.00
N ARG A 565 -0.88 -2.49 -6.41
CA ARG A 565 0.37 -1.74 -6.55
C ARG A 565 0.40 -0.61 -5.55
N THR A 566 0.96 -0.94 -4.39
CA THR A 566 1.36 0.04 -3.36
C THR A 566 2.90 0.13 -3.25
N GLY A 567 3.57 -0.42 -4.26
CA GLY A 567 4.94 -0.18 -4.70
C GLY A 567 5.00 -0.41 -6.23
N PRO A 568 6.12 -0.05 -6.89
CA PRO A 568 6.31 -0.31 -8.33
C PRO A 568 6.32 -1.81 -8.65
N ASP A 569 6.05 -2.16 -9.92
CA ASP A 569 6.27 -3.52 -10.42
C ASP A 569 7.76 -3.86 -10.42
N LEU A 570 8.09 -5.13 -10.13
CA LEU A 570 9.47 -5.61 -10.02
C LEU A 570 9.85 -6.66 -11.05
N ALA A 571 8.97 -7.04 -11.99
CA ALA A 571 9.19 -8.18 -12.88
C ALA A 571 10.48 -8.07 -13.73
N GLN A 572 10.91 -6.84 -14.02
CA GLN A 572 12.09 -6.54 -14.84
C GLN A 572 13.04 -5.55 -14.16
N ILE A 573 13.04 -5.50 -12.82
CA ILE A 573 13.84 -4.53 -12.06
C ILE A 573 15.32 -4.91 -11.98
N GLY A 574 15.68 -6.16 -12.26
CA GLY A 574 17.03 -6.68 -12.11
C GLY A 574 18.05 -5.82 -12.86
N GLY A 575 19.13 -5.46 -12.16
CA GLY A 575 20.19 -4.62 -12.70
C GLY A 575 19.79 -3.16 -13.01
N GLN A 576 18.59 -2.69 -12.66
CA GLN A 576 18.20 -1.28 -12.81
C GLN A 576 18.77 -0.36 -11.72
N ARG A 577 19.21 -0.95 -10.60
CA ARG A 577 19.65 -0.22 -9.43
C ARG A 577 21.02 -0.70 -8.96
N PRO A 578 21.84 0.19 -8.39
CA PRO A 578 23.13 -0.18 -7.84
C PRO A 578 22.99 -1.19 -6.70
N PRO A 579 23.90 -2.17 -6.58
CA PRO A 579 23.93 -3.14 -5.48
C PRO A 579 23.76 -2.54 -4.08
N LEU A 580 24.49 -1.45 -3.80
CA LEU A 580 24.44 -0.78 -2.51
C LEU A 580 23.10 -0.04 -2.29
N TRP A 581 22.50 0.49 -3.35
CA TRP A 581 21.18 1.12 -3.28
C TRP A 581 20.13 0.11 -2.82
N GLU A 582 20.13 -1.11 -3.37
CA GLU A 582 19.14 -2.14 -3.01
C GLU A 582 19.24 -2.53 -1.54
N ILE A 583 20.46 -2.72 -1.03
CA ILE A 583 20.68 -3.03 0.40
C ILE A 583 20.20 -1.87 1.27
N MET A 584 20.61 -0.64 0.95
CA MET A 584 20.20 0.55 1.71
C MET A 584 18.68 0.78 1.64
N HIS A 585 18.04 0.49 0.51
CA HIS A 585 16.61 0.61 0.35
C HIS A 585 15.84 -0.37 1.24
N HIS A 586 16.33 -1.60 1.40
CA HIS A 586 15.68 -2.56 2.30
C HIS A 586 15.95 -2.21 3.78
N MET A 587 17.17 -1.79 4.13
CA MET A 587 17.51 -1.41 5.50
C MET A 587 16.78 -0.13 5.95
N ASN A 588 16.82 0.91 5.12
CA ASN A 588 16.17 2.19 5.37
C ASN A 588 15.62 2.78 4.05
N PRO A 589 14.41 2.41 3.64
CA PRO A 589 13.84 2.85 2.35
C PRO A 589 13.85 4.36 2.14
N ARG A 590 13.70 5.12 3.24
CA ARG A 590 13.62 6.58 3.23
C ARG A 590 14.96 7.28 3.04
N SER A 591 16.09 6.61 3.26
CA SER A 591 17.42 7.22 3.04
C SER A 591 17.77 7.35 1.55
N VAL A 592 17.21 6.48 0.71
CA VAL A 592 17.45 6.47 -0.75
C VAL A 592 16.19 6.78 -1.58
N SER A 593 15.01 6.73 -0.96
CA SER A 593 13.74 7.11 -1.56
C SER A 593 12.94 7.97 -0.55
N PRO A 594 13.21 9.29 -0.51
CA PRO A 594 12.53 10.19 0.42
C PRO A 594 11.01 10.09 0.29
N GLY A 595 10.34 9.85 1.42
CA GLY A 595 8.89 9.72 1.48
C GLY A 595 8.32 8.35 1.14
N SER A 596 9.16 7.33 0.89
CA SER A 596 8.74 5.94 0.69
C SER A 596 7.86 5.43 1.84
N ILE A 597 6.79 4.72 1.48
CA ILE A 597 5.88 4.02 2.39
C ILE A 597 6.30 2.57 2.66
N MET A 598 7.39 2.11 2.06
CA MET A 598 7.94 0.78 2.28
C MET A 598 8.38 0.63 3.76
N PRO A 599 8.06 -0.51 4.41
CA PRO A 599 8.57 -0.81 5.75
C PRO A 599 10.09 -1.00 5.71
N ASN A 600 10.76 -0.82 6.85
CA ASN A 600 12.17 -1.16 6.98
C ASN A 600 12.35 -2.66 7.23
N PHE A 601 13.46 -3.20 6.74
CA PHE A 601 13.87 -4.60 6.89
C PHE A 601 15.21 -4.70 7.61
N SER A 602 15.55 -3.73 8.47
CA SER A 602 16.80 -3.69 9.22
C SER A 602 16.99 -4.84 10.23
N TYR A 603 15.98 -5.68 10.41
CA TYR A 603 16.05 -6.91 11.22
C TYR A 603 16.55 -8.12 10.44
N LEU A 604 16.67 -8.04 9.11
CA LEU A 604 17.28 -9.08 8.30
C LEU A 604 18.79 -9.11 8.54
N SER A 605 19.39 -10.31 8.49
CA SER A 605 20.84 -10.44 8.56
C SER A 605 21.50 -9.91 7.28
N ASP A 606 22.80 -9.61 7.33
CA ASP A 606 23.54 -9.19 6.14
C ASP A 606 23.45 -10.23 5.02
N GLN A 607 23.48 -11.53 5.36
CA GLN A 607 23.32 -12.60 4.38
C GLN A 607 21.91 -12.62 3.79
N ASP A 608 20.86 -12.42 4.59
CA ASP A 608 19.48 -12.35 4.09
C ASP A 608 19.31 -11.16 3.13
N LEU A 609 19.93 -10.02 3.43
CA LEU A 609 19.92 -8.85 2.56
C LEU A 609 20.64 -9.12 1.24
N GLN A 610 21.77 -9.84 1.27
CA GLN A 610 22.49 -10.25 0.05
C GLN A 610 21.69 -11.26 -0.78
N ASP A 611 21.08 -12.26 -0.15
CA ASP A 611 20.23 -13.24 -0.84
C ASP A 611 19.00 -12.56 -1.47
N LEU A 612 18.33 -11.68 -0.71
CA LEU A 612 17.18 -10.90 -1.21
C LEU A 612 17.59 -10.01 -2.38
N LYS A 613 18.71 -9.30 -2.27
CA LYS A 613 19.29 -8.53 -3.36
C LYS A 613 19.56 -9.42 -4.58
N ALA A 614 20.18 -10.59 -4.42
CA ALA A 614 20.46 -11.51 -5.51
C ALA A 614 19.18 -11.94 -6.24
N TYR A 615 18.09 -12.18 -5.50
CA TYR A 615 16.77 -12.43 -6.08
C TYR A 615 16.26 -11.23 -6.89
N ILE A 616 16.25 -10.02 -6.30
CA ILE A 616 15.78 -8.79 -6.97
C ILE A 616 16.61 -8.49 -8.24
N ASP A 617 17.93 -8.62 -8.15
CA ASP A 617 18.85 -8.42 -9.27
C ASP A 617 18.66 -9.47 -10.38
N GLY A 618 18.20 -10.67 -10.02
CA GLY A 618 17.88 -11.74 -10.94
C GLY A 618 16.53 -11.62 -11.67
N LEU A 619 15.71 -10.60 -11.37
CA LEU A 619 14.40 -10.42 -12.02
C LEU A 619 14.55 -9.76 -13.39
N GLY A 620 14.17 -10.47 -14.46
CA GLY A 620 14.24 -9.98 -15.84
C GLY A 620 15.42 -10.54 -16.62
N ASN A 621 15.61 -10.08 -17.87
CA ASN A 621 16.58 -10.65 -18.81
C ASN A 621 17.97 -10.00 -18.80
N ARG A 622 18.37 -9.33 -17.72
CA ARG A 622 19.64 -8.61 -17.75
C ARG A 622 20.75 -9.56 -17.36
N ASN A 623 21.59 -9.89 -18.33
CA ASN A 623 22.73 -10.78 -18.13
C ASN A 623 23.72 -10.10 -17.15
N LEU A 624 23.83 -10.63 -15.93
CA LEU A 624 24.74 -10.08 -14.92
C LEU A 624 26.22 -10.39 -15.24
N GLU A 625 26.49 -11.35 -16.14
CA GLU A 625 27.85 -11.71 -16.57
C GLU A 625 28.44 -10.69 -17.57
N THR A 626 27.62 -9.96 -18.32
CA THR A 626 28.10 -8.92 -19.26
C THR A 626 28.41 -7.60 -18.57
N GLN A 627 28.23 -7.49 -17.24
CA GLN A 627 28.21 -6.20 -16.55
C GLN A 627 27.26 -5.19 -17.21
N ASP A 628 26.18 -5.65 -17.85
CA ASP A 628 25.03 -4.80 -18.17
C ASP A 628 24.24 -4.47 -16.90
N PHE A 629 24.96 -4.03 -15.87
CA PHE A 629 24.46 -3.03 -14.97
C PHE A 629 24.01 -1.88 -15.88
N GLN A 630 22.71 -1.81 -16.10
CA GLN A 630 22.08 -0.59 -16.53
C GLN A 630 21.53 0.03 -15.25
N PRO A 631 22.37 0.64 -14.38
CA PRO A 631 21.84 1.61 -13.45
C PRO A 631 21.05 2.61 -14.29
N LEU A 632 20.04 3.26 -13.72
CA LEU A 632 19.36 4.37 -14.37
C LEU A 632 20.30 5.57 -14.57
N VAL A 633 21.18 5.38 -15.53
CA VAL A 633 21.88 6.34 -16.35
C VAL A 633 21.67 5.75 -17.74
N PRO A 634 20.71 6.26 -18.55
CA PRO A 634 20.41 5.75 -19.89
C PRO A 634 21.68 5.39 -20.66
N GLU A 635 21.70 4.31 -21.45
CA GLU A 635 22.88 3.83 -22.21
C GLU A 635 23.64 4.95 -22.93
N LEU A 636 22.94 5.99 -23.38
CA LEU A 636 23.49 7.26 -23.89
C LEU A 636 24.64 7.85 -23.05
N TYR A 637 24.63 7.62 -21.74
CA TYR A 637 25.53 8.18 -20.74
C TYR A 637 26.55 7.15 -20.21
N SER A 638 26.48 5.88 -20.65
CA SER A 638 27.47 4.85 -20.31
C SER A 638 28.84 5.18 -20.93
N GLY A 639 29.92 4.94 -20.19
CA GLY A 639 31.29 5.26 -20.60
C GLY A 639 31.60 6.76 -20.64
N ARG A 640 30.69 7.60 -20.11
CA ARG A 640 30.88 9.06 -20.05
C ARG A 640 31.42 9.44 -18.68
N ASP A 641 32.74 9.40 -18.58
CA ASP A 641 33.47 9.95 -17.45
C ASP A 641 33.65 11.47 -17.58
N ASN A 642 33.85 12.13 -16.45
CA ASN A 642 34.10 13.56 -16.43
C ASN A 642 35.37 13.87 -17.25
N ILE A 643 35.20 14.59 -18.35
CA ILE A 643 36.26 14.99 -19.27
C ILE A 643 37.37 15.81 -18.60
N TYR A 644 37.11 16.36 -17.42
CA TYR A 644 38.06 17.11 -16.63
C TYR A 644 38.78 16.30 -15.55
N ASN A 645 38.55 14.98 -15.46
CA ASN A 645 39.20 14.14 -14.44
C ASN A 645 40.73 14.21 -14.52
N GLU A 646 41.32 14.28 -15.70
CA GLU A 646 42.77 14.46 -15.85
C GLU A 646 43.24 15.83 -15.36
N THR A 647 42.54 16.92 -15.70
CA THR A 647 42.83 18.27 -15.20
C THR A 647 42.74 18.32 -13.67
N ILE A 648 41.74 17.66 -13.08
CA ILE A 648 41.55 17.57 -11.63
C ILE A 648 42.68 16.75 -10.99
N ALA A 649 43.05 15.61 -11.58
CA ALA A 649 44.13 14.74 -11.08
C ALA A 649 45.51 15.41 -11.19
N ASN A 650 45.74 16.17 -12.25
CA ASN A 650 47.00 16.83 -12.54
C ASN A 650 47.15 18.20 -11.87
N ALA A 651 46.14 18.68 -11.13
CA ALA A 651 46.18 19.99 -10.49
C ALA A 651 47.53 20.24 -9.79
N ASN A 652 47.98 19.30 -8.95
CA ASN A 652 49.22 19.43 -8.16
C ASN A 652 50.54 19.16 -8.93
N SER A 653 50.53 19.03 -10.26
CA SER A 653 51.71 18.59 -11.03
C SER A 653 52.59 19.72 -11.58
N SER A 654 52.03 20.92 -11.83
CA SER A 654 52.73 22.08 -12.39
C SER A 654 51.96 23.41 -12.17
N ASN A 655 52.62 24.56 -12.38
CA ASN A 655 51.94 25.87 -12.31
C ASN A 655 50.89 26.07 -13.42
N GLU A 656 51.13 25.50 -14.59
CA GLU A 656 50.22 25.58 -15.74
C GLU A 656 48.99 24.70 -15.51
N SER A 657 49.16 23.48 -15.01
CA SER A 657 48.05 22.60 -14.62
C SER A 657 47.23 23.16 -13.44
N MET A 658 47.85 23.89 -12.51
CA MET A 658 47.14 24.60 -11.46
C MET A 658 46.29 25.75 -12.00
N ALA A 659 46.78 26.47 -13.01
CA ALA A 659 46.02 27.54 -13.66
C ALA A 659 44.81 26.98 -14.43
N GLU A 660 45.00 25.89 -15.19
CA GLU A 660 43.92 25.20 -15.89
C GLU A 660 42.85 24.65 -14.94
N TYR A 661 43.28 24.07 -13.81
CA TYR A 661 42.36 23.63 -12.75
C TYR A 661 41.59 24.81 -12.14
N ALA A 662 42.28 25.93 -11.85
CA ALA A 662 41.64 27.12 -11.30
C ALA A 662 40.59 27.70 -12.27
N ASP A 663 40.91 27.78 -13.57
CA ASP A 663 39.99 28.26 -14.60
C ASP A 663 38.77 27.37 -14.75
N LEU A 664 38.95 26.05 -14.72
CA LEU A 664 37.87 25.06 -14.73
C LEU A 664 36.91 25.25 -13.54
N ILE A 665 37.46 25.32 -12.32
CA ILE A 665 36.67 25.47 -11.09
C ILE A 665 35.96 26.82 -11.07
N SER A 666 36.61 27.89 -11.52
CA SER A 666 36.00 29.21 -11.65
C SER A 666 34.85 29.22 -12.66
N ALA A 667 35.00 28.59 -13.82
CA ALA A 667 33.94 28.47 -14.80
C ALA A 667 32.73 27.66 -14.25
N GLY A 668 33.00 26.55 -13.57
CA GLY A 668 31.98 25.74 -12.91
C GLY A 668 31.23 26.49 -11.80
N LYS A 669 31.95 27.26 -11.00
CA LYS A 669 31.38 28.09 -9.93
C LYS A 669 30.41 29.14 -10.45
N ILE A 670 30.76 29.83 -11.53
CA ILE A 670 29.88 30.84 -12.16
C ILE A 670 28.57 30.18 -12.60
N LEU A 671 28.66 29.02 -13.27
CA LEU A 671 27.49 28.28 -13.74
C LEU A 671 26.63 27.75 -12.57
N PHE A 672 27.25 27.21 -11.51
CA PHE A 672 26.55 26.76 -10.30
C PHE A 672 25.83 27.92 -9.60
N SER A 673 26.48 29.09 -9.52
CA SER A 673 25.92 30.30 -8.91
C SER A 673 24.66 30.79 -9.63
N GLN A 674 24.63 30.64 -10.96
CA GLN A 674 23.50 31.05 -11.78
C GLN A 674 22.33 30.08 -11.75
N ARG A 675 22.58 28.77 -11.58
CA ARG A 675 21.56 27.72 -11.81
C ARG A 675 21.20 26.89 -10.57
N CYS A 676 22.18 26.64 -9.71
CA CYS A 676 22.06 25.67 -8.62
C CYS A 676 21.97 26.35 -7.25
N LEU A 677 22.63 27.50 -7.08
CA LEU A 677 22.66 28.29 -5.85
C LEU A 677 21.29 28.60 -5.25
N PRO A 678 20.24 28.95 -6.01
CA PRO A 678 18.94 29.27 -5.43
C PRO A 678 18.35 28.14 -4.59
N CYS A 679 18.65 26.87 -4.91
CA CYS A 679 18.18 25.70 -4.16
C CYS A 679 19.26 25.14 -3.22
N HIS A 680 20.52 25.07 -3.64
CA HIS A 680 21.56 24.38 -2.88
C HIS A 680 22.35 25.27 -1.92
N GLY A 681 22.30 26.59 -2.08
CA GLY A 681 23.12 27.54 -1.32
C GLY A 681 24.60 27.52 -1.73
N ALA A 682 25.37 28.50 -1.28
CA ALA A 682 26.77 28.66 -1.69
C ALA A 682 27.68 27.52 -1.15
N SER A 683 27.30 26.96 -0.01
CA SER A 683 27.97 25.86 0.69
C SER A 683 27.51 24.47 0.26
N GLY A 684 26.61 24.35 -0.73
CA GLY A 684 26.15 23.06 -1.24
C GLY A 684 25.20 22.27 -0.33
N ILE A 685 24.94 22.72 0.90
CA ILE A 685 24.19 21.96 1.93
C ILE A 685 22.67 21.89 1.72
N GLY A 686 22.15 22.38 0.59
CA GLY A 686 20.71 22.35 0.31
C GLY A 686 19.90 23.46 1.00
N GLN A 687 20.55 24.52 1.49
CA GLN A 687 19.91 25.63 2.22
C GLN A 687 19.78 26.91 1.37
N GLY A 688 19.59 26.77 0.06
CA GLY A 688 19.36 27.92 -0.80
C GLY A 688 18.04 28.66 -0.45
N PRO A 689 17.88 29.93 -0.87
CA PRO A 689 16.69 30.72 -0.58
C PRO A 689 15.36 30.07 -1.05
N TYR A 690 15.42 29.17 -2.04
CA TYR A 690 14.25 28.42 -2.54
C TYR A 690 14.08 27.03 -1.90
N ALA A 691 15.02 26.55 -1.09
CA ALA A 691 14.99 25.21 -0.49
C ALA A 691 13.75 24.94 0.38
N ARG A 692 13.21 25.97 1.04
CA ARG A 692 12.02 25.87 1.90
C ARG A 692 10.69 25.96 1.14
N HIS A 693 10.74 26.28 -0.15
CA HIS A 693 9.56 26.48 -1.00
C HIS A 693 9.27 25.28 -1.92
N VAL A 694 10.03 24.19 -1.76
CA VAL A 694 9.90 22.96 -2.54
C VAL A 694 9.49 21.80 -1.63
N ASN A 695 8.59 20.94 -2.12
CA ASN A 695 8.01 19.84 -1.33
C ASN A 695 9.05 18.80 -0.87
N GLN A 696 10.17 18.71 -1.57
CA GLN A 696 11.32 17.87 -1.19
C GLN A 696 12.53 18.76 -1.01
N HIS A 697 13.13 18.70 0.18
CA HIS A 697 14.31 19.50 0.51
C HIS A 697 15.46 19.16 -0.44
N PRO A 698 16.16 20.16 -1.00
CA PRO A 698 17.33 19.92 -1.85
C PRO A 698 18.41 19.10 -1.12
N ALA A 699 19.10 18.25 -1.88
CA ALA A 699 20.14 17.39 -1.34
C ALA A 699 21.33 18.19 -0.79
N ASN A 700 21.94 17.67 0.28
CA ASN A 700 23.23 18.12 0.77
C ASN A 700 24.32 17.58 -0.17
N LEU A 701 24.97 18.47 -0.91
CA LEU A 701 25.99 18.12 -1.90
C LEU A 701 27.35 17.80 -1.26
N ASN A 702 27.47 17.95 0.06
CA ASN A 702 28.69 17.63 0.80
C ASN A 702 28.72 16.14 1.20
N ASP A 703 27.57 15.46 1.19
CA ASP A 703 27.51 14.03 1.45
C ASP A 703 28.11 13.29 0.23
N ARG A 704 28.91 12.23 0.48
CA ARG A 704 29.47 11.41 -0.61
C ARG A 704 28.34 10.77 -1.42
N ILE A 705 28.07 11.33 -2.58
CA ILE A 705 27.20 10.73 -3.58
C ILE A 705 28.02 9.64 -4.29
N SER A 706 27.61 8.38 -4.12
CA SER A 706 28.33 7.23 -4.68
C SER A 706 28.35 7.32 -6.21
N ASN A 707 29.54 7.43 -6.81
CA ASN A 707 29.71 7.27 -8.27
C ASN A 707 29.69 5.79 -8.64
N PHE A 708 29.09 5.47 -9.80
CA PHE A 708 29.04 4.11 -10.33
C PHE A 708 30.26 3.83 -11.21
N PRO A 709 30.77 2.59 -11.26
CA PRO A 709 31.80 2.23 -12.22
C PRO A 709 31.32 2.48 -13.66
N GLY A 710 32.11 3.21 -14.46
CA GLY A 710 31.85 3.45 -15.88
C GLY A 710 30.84 4.56 -16.21
N VAL A 711 30.32 5.29 -15.23
CA VAL A 711 29.50 6.49 -15.46
C VAL A 711 29.48 7.45 -14.26
N ASP A 712 29.67 8.75 -14.51
CA ASP A 712 29.51 9.77 -13.46
C ASP A 712 28.02 9.99 -13.15
N TYR A 713 27.54 9.53 -12.00
CA TYR A 713 26.13 9.68 -11.59
C TYR A 713 25.69 11.16 -11.54
N ASN A 714 26.62 12.07 -11.27
CA ASN A 714 26.33 13.50 -11.21
C ASN A 714 25.98 14.05 -12.60
N LEU A 715 26.56 13.47 -13.66
CA LEU A 715 26.24 13.81 -15.05
C LEU A 715 24.76 13.56 -15.35
N TRP A 716 24.27 12.37 -15.03
CA TRP A 716 22.89 11.99 -15.27
C TRP A 716 21.90 12.85 -14.49
N ARG A 717 22.07 12.98 -13.16
CA ARG A 717 21.11 13.71 -12.32
C ARG A 717 21.07 15.20 -12.64
N VAL A 718 22.19 15.80 -13.08
CA VAL A 718 22.21 17.21 -13.50
C VAL A 718 21.55 17.35 -14.88
N MET A 719 21.82 16.46 -15.83
CA MET A 719 21.18 16.53 -17.15
C MET A 719 19.68 16.26 -17.12
N GLU A 720 19.24 15.22 -16.42
CA GLU A 720 17.84 14.77 -16.41
C GLU A 720 17.01 15.37 -15.27
N GLY A 721 17.67 16.04 -14.31
CA GLY A 721 17.05 16.41 -13.04
C GLY A 721 16.84 15.19 -12.15
N VAL A 722 16.28 15.39 -10.96
CA VAL A 722 15.97 14.29 -10.04
C VAL A 722 14.45 14.10 -9.98
N PRO A 723 13.92 12.98 -10.54
CA PRO A 723 12.48 12.72 -10.56
C PRO A 723 11.87 12.76 -9.16
N GLY A 724 10.76 13.51 -9.01
CA GLY A 724 10.07 13.69 -7.73
C GLY A 724 10.55 14.88 -6.89
N THR A 725 11.65 15.53 -7.30
CA THR A 725 12.14 16.79 -6.70
C THR A 725 11.80 18.00 -7.56
N ALA A 726 12.18 19.19 -7.11
CA ALA A 726 12.10 20.43 -7.89
C ALA A 726 13.29 20.66 -8.83
N MET A 727 14.26 19.72 -8.89
CA MET A 727 15.45 19.87 -9.73
C MET A 727 15.09 19.66 -11.21
N PRO A 728 15.24 20.68 -12.08
CA PRO A 728 14.86 20.59 -13.48
C PRO A 728 15.91 19.82 -14.31
N PRO A 729 15.52 19.28 -15.49
CA PRO A 729 16.46 18.68 -16.43
C PRO A 729 17.31 19.76 -17.11
N TRP A 730 18.56 19.93 -16.66
CA TRP A 730 19.41 21.03 -17.15
C TRP A 730 19.90 20.85 -18.59
N LYS A 731 19.83 19.63 -19.16
CA LYS A 731 20.17 19.38 -20.57
C LYS A 731 19.36 20.22 -21.58
N LEU A 732 18.22 20.75 -21.15
CA LEU A 732 17.36 21.62 -21.97
C LEU A 732 17.87 23.07 -22.05
N SER A 733 18.80 23.47 -21.18
CA SER A 733 19.22 24.87 -21.02
C SER A 733 20.73 25.08 -20.86
N LEU A 734 21.49 24.01 -20.64
CA LEU A 734 22.94 24.01 -20.53
C LEU A 734 23.55 23.02 -21.52
N THR A 735 24.73 23.36 -22.04
CA THR A 735 25.54 22.42 -22.81
C THR A 735 26.15 21.36 -21.89
N GLU A 736 26.50 20.21 -22.45
CA GLU A 736 27.16 19.14 -21.69
C GLU A 736 28.49 19.59 -21.07
N ASP A 737 29.29 20.39 -21.78
CA ASP A 737 30.50 21.02 -21.24
C ASP A 737 30.22 21.89 -20.00
N ALA A 738 29.16 22.71 -20.04
CA ALA A 738 28.76 23.52 -18.90
C ALA A 738 28.33 22.66 -17.71
N ILE A 739 27.65 21.54 -17.97
CA ILE A 739 27.25 20.58 -16.95
C ILE A 739 28.48 19.90 -16.33
N TRP A 740 29.47 19.51 -17.13
CA TRP A 740 30.73 18.95 -16.62
C TRP A 740 31.53 19.94 -15.76
N LYS A 741 31.53 21.23 -16.12
CA LYS A 741 32.13 22.29 -15.29
C LYS A 741 31.40 22.43 -13.96
N ILE A 742 30.07 22.41 -13.95
CA ILE A 742 29.26 22.43 -12.71
C ILE A 742 29.59 21.22 -11.83
N ILE A 743 29.63 20.02 -12.39
CA ILE A 743 29.94 18.79 -11.66
C ILE A 743 31.36 18.81 -11.10
N SER A 744 32.31 19.33 -11.87
CA SER A 744 33.70 19.49 -11.43
C SER A 744 33.82 20.45 -10.24
N TYR A 745 33.04 21.54 -10.24
CA TYR A 745 32.91 22.43 -9.09
C TYR A 745 32.21 21.75 -7.91
N GLU A 746 31.13 21.00 -8.15
CA GLU A 746 30.39 20.29 -7.09
C GLU A 746 31.25 19.27 -6.34
N LYS A 747 32.18 18.59 -7.01
CA LYS A 747 33.12 17.66 -6.37
C LYS A 747 33.98 18.33 -5.29
N THR A 748 34.20 19.65 -5.36
CA THR A 748 34.92 20.39 -4.32
C THR A 748 34.19 20.38 -2.97
N PHE A 749 32.89 20.09 -2.93
CA PHE A 749 32.11 19.98 -1.70
C PHE A 749 32.30 18.65 -0.94
N VAL A 750 32.65 17.55 -1.63
CA VAL A 750 32.54 16.17 -1.13
C VAL A 750 33.84 15.62 -0.51
N ASP A 751 35.00 16.04 -1.01
CA ASP A 751 36.29 15.44 -0.63
C ASP A 751 36.84 15.91 0.72
N GLY A 752 36.02 16.52 1.57
CA GLY A 752 36.52 17.24 2.74
C GLY A 752 37.44 18.41 2.37
N VAL A 753 37.45 18.79 1.09
CA VAL A 753 38.15 19.95 0.53
C VAL A 753 37.17 21.13 0.46
N VAL A 754 36.47 21.39 1.55
CA VAL A 754 36.53 22.78 2.02
C VAL A 754 37.99 22.94 2.42
N ARG A 755 38.81 23.52 1.52
CA ARG A 755 40.23 23.86 1.72
C ARG A 755 40.92 23.06 2.86
N VAL A 756 41.56 21.93 2.57
CA VAL A 756 42.79 21.62 3.33
C VAL A 756 43.91 22.43 2.69
N ILE A 757 43.89 23.73 2.96
CA ILE A 757 45.14 24.40 3.27
C ILE A 757 45.34 24.11 4.77
N PRO A 758 46.53 23.68 5.23
CA PRO A 758 46.74 23.42 6.64
C PRO A 758 46.52 24.69 7.46
N GLY A 759 45.49 24.72 8.31
CA GLY A 759 45.27 25.77 9.30
C GLY A 759 43.82 26.21 9.39
N ASP A 760 43.30 26.30 10.62
CA ASP A 760 42.19 27.19 10.95
C ASP A 760 42.45 28.56 10.32
N PHE A 761 41.58 29.06 9.43
CA PHE A 761 41.61 30.47 9.05
C PHE A 761 40.79 31.31 10.03
N SER A 762 41.07 31.13 11.33
CA SER A 762 40.77 32.11 12.37
C SER A 762 41.75 33.27 12.18
N ASP A 763 41.32 34.40 11.61
CA ASP A 763 41.97 35.72 11.67
C ASP A 763 43.45 35.86 11.19
N GLY A 764 44.18 34.76 11.01
CA GLY A 764 45.63 34.68 10.85
C GLY A 764 46.11 34.86 9.41
N GLU A 765 45.34 34.41 8.41
CA GLU A 765 45.60 34.76 7.01
C GLU A 765 45.22 36.21 6.69
N ALA A 766 44.17 36.72 7.33
CA ALA A 766 43.82 38.12 7.27
C ALA A 766 44.95 38.96 7.90
N GLU A 767 45.51 38.52 9.04
CA GLU A 767 46.72 39.10 9.64
C GLU A 767 47.98 38.95 8.77
N ASP A 768 48.23 37.82 8.11
CA ASP A 768 49.39 37.62 7.23
C ASP A 768 49.29 38.45 5.92
N PHE A 769 48.11 38.52 5.31
CA PHE A 769 47.84 39.39 4.15
C PHE A 769 47.81 40.88 4.53
N GLY A 770 47.35 41.20 5.74
CA GLY A 770 47.44 42.53 6.35
C GLY A 770 48.87 42.94 6.69
N SER A 771 49.72 41.99 7.09
CA SER A 771 51.15 42.20 7.43
C SER A 771 52.03 42.48 6.20
N LYS A 772 51.56 42.12 4.99
CA LYS A 772 52.20 42.45 3.70
C LYS A 772 52.09 43.93 3.28
N GLY A 773 51.42 44.76 4.08
CA GLY A 773 51.40 46.22 3.87
C GLY A 773 50.66 46.67 2.61
N ILE A 774 49.72 45.86 2.11
CA ILE A 774 48.92 46.18 0.92
C ILE A 774 48.05 47.40 1.23
N LYS A 775 48.31 48.49 0.50
CA LYS A 775 47.56 49.74 0.57
C LYS A 775 46.71 49.89 -0.67
N SER A 776 45.52 50.47 -0.49
CA SER A 776 44.66 50.80 -1.61
C SER A 776 45.40 51.73 -2.58
N PRO A 777 45.49 51.39 -3.88
CA PRO A 777 46.03 52.29 -4.90
C PRO A 777 45.01 53.37 -5.32
N LEU A 778 43.80 53.33 -4.77
CA LEU A 778 42.67 54.17 -5.14
C LEU A 778 42.87 55.62 -4.68
N VAL A 779 42.63 56.58 -5.58
CA VAL A 779 42.57 58.00 -5.23
C VAL A 779 41.28 58.26 -4.47
N LYS A 780 41.38 58.78 -3.23
CA LYS A 780 40.22 59.08 -2.38
C LYS A 780 39.55 60.39 -2.81
N ASP A 781 38.70 60.32 -3.83
CA ASP A 781 37.88 61.43 -4.34
C ASP A 781 36.37 61.11 -4.29
N ASP A 782 35.54 62.07 -4.68
CA ASP A 782 34.08 61.92 -4.66
C ASP A 782 33.55 61.01 -5.79
N ILE A 783 34.33 60.84 -6.87
CA ILE A 783 33.98 59.98 -8.00
C ILE A 783 34.06 58.53 -7.54
N ASN A 784 35.19 58.13 -6.97
CA ASN A 784 35.42 56.78 -6.46
C ASN A 784 34.51 56.46 -5.27
N PHE A 785 34.15 57.46 -4.45
CA PHE A 785 33.15 57.29 -3.40
C PHE A 785 31.76 56.98 -3.97
N THR A 786 31.34 57.73 -5.00
CA THR A 786 30.03 57.56 -5.65
C THR A 786 29.94 56.24 -6.41
N GLU A 787 31.03 55.82 -7.07
CA GLU A 787 31.11 54.51 -7.72
C GLU A 787 31.11 53.37 -6.69
N GLY A 788 31.85 53.51 -5.60
CA GLY A 788 31.83 52.58 -4.48
C GLY A 788 30.44 52.40 -3.87
N MET A 789 29.68 53.49 -3.70
CA MET A 789 28.28 53.44 -3.23
C MET A 789 27.38 52.64 -4.17
N LYS A 790 27.53 52.81 -5.49
CA LYS A 790 26.75 52.05 -6.47
C LYS A 790 27.06 50.56 -6.40
N LEU A 791 28.33 50.21 -6.27
CA LEU A 791 28.78 48.83 -6.14
C LEU A 791 28.28 48.19 -4.84
N PHE A 792 28.35 48.91 -3.72
CA PHE A 792 27.82 48.43 -2.44
C PHE A 792 26.31 48.19 -2.50
N ASN A 793 25.54 49.13 -3.04
CA ASN A 793 24.09 49.00 -3.17
C ASN A 793 23.68 47.83 -4.07
N LEU A 794 24.49 47.54 -5.10
CA LEU A 794 24.20 46.49 -6.06
C LEU A 794 24.56 45.09 -5.54
N TYR A 795 25.67 44.95 -4.81
CA TYR A 795 26.23 43.64 -4.45
C TYR A 795 26.20 43.31 -2.95
N CYS A 796 26.27 44.31 -2.08
CA CYS A 796 26.46 44.12 -0.64
C CYS A 796 25.20 44.41 0.19
N ALA A 797 24.41 45.42 -0.19
CA ALA A 797 23.27 45.91 0.59
C ALA A 797 22.13 44.87 0.74
N GLN A 798 22.02 43.90 -0.16
CA GLN A 798 21.05 42.80 -0.07
C GLN A 798 21.20 42.01 1.24
N CYS A 799 22.44 41.83 1.71
CA CYS A 799 22.76 41.09 2.93
C CYS A 799 23.07 42.05 4.09
N HIS A 800 23.85 43.11 3.86
CA HIS A 800 24.32 44.01 4.92
C HIS A 800 23.39 45.20 5.22
N GLY A 801 22.31 45.40 4.45
CA GLY A 801 21.46 46.58 4.56
C GLY A 801 22.06 47.78 3.83
N ILE A 802 21.22 48.75 3.44
CA ILE A 802 21.67 50.00 2.81
C ILE A 802 22.41 50.92 3.80
N ASP A 803 22.16 50.71 5.09
CA ASP A 803 22.73 51.37 6.25
C ASP A 803 23.84 50.54 6.92
N GLY A 804 24.14 49.35 6.39
CA GLY A 804 25.29 48.54 6.80
C GLY A 804 25.09 47.76 8.10
N GLN A 805 23.87 47.68 8.65
CA GLN A 805 23.59 47.08 9.97
C GLN A 805 23.59 45.54 9.98
N GLY A 806 23.77 44.88 8.83
CA GLY A 806 23.68 43.42 8.73
C GLY A 806 22.24 42.91 8.61
N ASP A 807 21.25 43.80 8.50
CA ASP A 807 19.81 43.52 8.49
C ASP A 807 19.17 43.64 7.09
N GLY A 808 19.97 43.51 6.03
CA GLY A 808 19.49 43.60 4.65
C GLY A 808 18.35 42.61 4.37
N PRO A 809 17.54 42.79 3.31
CA PRO A 809 16.36 41.95 3.06
C PRO A 809 16.62 40.43 3.01
N ALA A 810 17.87 40.01 2.76
CA ALA A 810 18.29 38.61 2.81
C ALA A 810 18.79 38.13 4.19
N SER A 811 19.13 39.02 5.13
CA SER A 811 19.72 38.71 6.44
C SER A 811 18.89 37.73 7.28
N ILE A 812 17.56 37.90 7.30
CA ILE A 812 16.60 37.05 8.03
C ILE A 812 16.58 35.58 7.57
N TYR A 813 17.28 35.27 6.47
CA TYR A 813 17.37 33.94 5.88
C TYR A 813 18.81 33.39 5.85
N ILE A 814 19.78 34.10 6.45
CA ILE A 814 21.21 33.77 6.45
C ILE A 814 21.66 33.42 7.88
N ASN A 815 22.43 32.34 8.06
CA ASN A 815 23.00 31.93 9.35
C ASN A 815 24.46 31.48 9.15
N PRO A 816 25.46 32.05 9.85
CA PRO A 816 25.34 33.15 10.82
C PRO A 816 24.87 34.46 10.16
N GLU A 817 24.22 35.34 10.93
CA GLU A 817 23.72 36.63 10.44
C GLU A 817 24.85 37.45 9.78
N PRO A 818 24.57 38.20 8.70
CA PRO A 818 25.56 39.05 8.06
C PRO A 818 26.17 40.06 9.06
N ALA A 819 27.48 40.30 8.93
CA ALA A 819 28.18 41.21 9.84
C ALA A 819 27.59 42.64 9.80
N ASN A 820 27.43 43.24 10.98
CA ASN A 820 27.12 44.65 11.13
C ASN A 820 28.38 45.47 10.81
N LEU A 821 28.38 46.17 9.68
CA LEU A 821 29.50 46.98 9.19
C LEU A 821 29.64 48.32 9.90
N THR A 822 28.66 48.68 10.75
CA THR A 822 28.69 49.90 11.59
C THR A 822 29.31 49.65 12.96
N GLU A 823 29.38 48.39 13.39
CA GLU A 823 30.03 48.00 14.63
C GLU A 823 31.54 47.85 14.42
N THR A 824 32.33 48.55 15.24
CA THR A 824 33.80 48.46 15.21
C THR A 824 34.27 47.26 16.03
N ASN A 825 34.04 46.05 15.52
CA ASN A 825 34.67 44.85 16.08
C ASN A 825 36.10 44.69 15.55
N ASP A 826 36.96 44.06 16.37
CA ASP A 826 38.42 43.92 16.21
C ASP A 826 38.87 43.18 14.91
N ASP A 827 37.96 42.72 14.05
CA ASP A 827 38.23 41.83 12.91
C ASP A 827 38.66 42.55 11.61
N PHE A 828 38.83 43.88 11.63
CA PHE A 828 39.03 44.74 10.44
C PHE A 828 40.13 45.83 10.60
N LYS A 829 41.32 45.45 11.06
CA LYS A 829 42.40 46.41 11.46
C LYS A 829 43.21 47.01 10.30
N THR A 830 43.29 46.35 9.13
CA THR A 830 44.15 46.81 8.02
C THR A 830 43.45 46.85 6.66
N GLN A 831 43.93 47.68 5.73
CA GLN A 831 43.38 47.75 4.36
C GLN A 831 43.51 46.43 3.61
N GLY A 832 44.59 45.66 3.86
CA GLY A 832 44.79 44.32 3.29
C GLY A 832 43.71 43.33 3.73
N GLN A 833 43.28 43.38 4.99
CA GLN A 833 42.22 42.50 5.53
C GLN A 833 40.86 42.76 4.87
N TRP A 834 40.50 44.04 4.69
CA TRP A 834 39.29 44.43 3.97
C TRP A 834 39.28 43.92 2.53
N PHE A 835 40.38 44.14 1.83
CA PHE A 835 40.51 43.71 0.43
C PHE A 835 40.46 42.20 0.31
N TRP A 836 41.10 41.48 1.23
CA TRP A 836 41.09 40.03 1.25
C TRP A 836 39.68 39.47 1.52
N LYS A 837 38.98 39.92 2.57
CA LYS A 837 37.63 39.41 2.91
C LYS A 837 36.60 39.69 1.80
N VAL A 838 36.65 40.86 1.16
CA VAL A 838 35.79 41.14 0.00
C VAL A 838 36.19 40.29 -1.22
N SER A 839 37.49 40.05 -1.43
CA SER A 839 37.97 39.26 -2.56
C SER A 839 37.64 37.77 -2.42
N GLU A 840 37.85 37.20 -1.23
CA GLU A 840 37.78 35.76 -0.95
C GLU A 840 36.45 35.31 -0.32
N GLY A 841 35.64 36.25 0.20
CA GLY A 841 34.45 35.95 0.98
C GLY A 841 34.80 35.60 2.43
N VAL A 842 33.80 35.13 3.19
CA VAL A 842 34.00 34.68 4.58
C VAL A 842 33.52 33.23 4.70
N GLU A 843 34.46 32.35 5.03
CA GLU A 843 34.23 30.93 5.22
C GLU A 843 33.22 30.68 6.34
N THR A 844 32.36 29.67 6.20
CA THR A 844 31.22 29.37 7.09
C THR A 844 30.04 30.37 7.06
N THR A 845 30.08 31.39 6.20
CA THR A 845 28.98 32.34 5.98
C THR A 845 28.44 32.29 4.55
N ASN A 846 27.38 33.05 4.27
CA ASN A 846 26.87 33.22 2.91
C ASN A 846 27.60 34.33 2.11
N MET A 847 28.71 34.89 2.60
CA MET A 847 29.46 35.94 1.90
C MET A 847 30.29 35.35 0.73
N PRO A 848 29.96 35.66 -0.53
CA PRO A 848 30.67 35.11 -1.68
C PRO A 848 32.00 35.83 -1.92
N PRO A 849 32.97 35.19 -2.61
CA PRO A 849 34.18 35.85 -3.08
C PRO A 849 33.89 36.79 -4.24
N TRP A 850 34.04 38.11 -4.03
CA TRP A 850 33.73 39.10 -5.05
C TRP A 850 34.83 39.26 -6.10
N LYS A 851 36.00 38.66 -5.93
CA LYS A 851 37.10 38.75 -6.92
C LYS A 851 36.77 38.18 -8.30
N TYR A 852 35.75 37.34 -8.38
CA TYR A 852 35.29 36.73 -9.62
C TYR A 852 34.23 37.58 -10.36
N VAL A 853 33.74 38.65 -9.73
CA VAL A 853 32.64 39.49 -10.26
C VAL A 853 33.06 40.95 -10.36
N LEU A 854 33.87 41.44 -9.42
CA LEU A 854 34.33 42.81 -9.33
C LEU A 854 35.82 42.86 -9.64
N THR A 855 36.26 43.87 -10.40
CA THR A 855 37.70 44.11 -10.61
C THR A 855 38.38 44.54 -9.30
N ASP A 856 39.70 44.48 -9.24
CA ASP A 856 40.45 44.95 -8.06
C ASP A 856 40.12 46.42 -7.73
N ASP A 857 39.96 47.26 -8.75
CA ASP A 857 39.58 48.67 -8.61
C ASP A 857 38.16 48.82 -8.05
N ASP A 858 37.20 48.03 -8.54
CA ASP A 858 35.82 48.02 -8.03
C ASP A 858 35.74 47.54 -6.58
N ARG A 859 36.50 46.51 -6.21
CA ARG A 859 36.56 46.02 -4.82
C ARG A 859 37.15 47.09 -3.92
N TRP A 860 38.20 47.79 -4.35
CA TRP A 860 38.74 48.93 -3.60
C TRP A 860 37.76 50.09 -3.48
N LYS A 861 36.97 50.42 -4.52
CA LYS A 861 35.92 51.44 -4.46
C LYS A 861 34.81 51.07 -3.48
N ALA A 862 34.32 49.83 -3.53
CA ALA A 862 33.31 49.34 -2.60
C ALA A 862 33.81 49.38 -1.14
N ILE A 863 35.06 48.95 -0.90
CA ILE A 863 35.71 49.04 0.41
C ILE A 863 35.88 50.49 0.86
N TYR A 864 36.29 51.40 -0.03
CA TYR A 864 36.42 52.82 0.28
C TYR A 864 35.08 53.43 0.70
N TYR A 865 33.97 53.07 0.02
CA TYR A 865 32.64 53.48 0.44
C TYR A 865 32.28 52.90 1.82
N ILE A 866 32.49 51.60 2.06
CA ILE A 866 32.18 50.96 3.35
C ILE A 866 32.95 51.66 4.48
N GLN A 867 34.27 51.85 4.30
CA GLN A 867 35.13 52.47 5.29
C GLN A 867 34.74 53.92 5.59
N LYS A 868 34.47 54.72 4.55
CA LYS A 868 34.13 56.14 4.70
C LYS A 868 32.68 56.36 5.17
N ASN A 869 31.75 55.45 4.87
CA ASN A 869 30.33 55.63 5.15
C ASN A 869 29.87 54.95 6.46
N PHE A 870 30.51 53.84 6.86
CA PHE A 870 30.11 53.05 8.02
C PHE A 870 31.19 52.94 9.12
N SER A 871 32.48 53.07 8.78
CA SER A 871 33.59 52.74 9.70
C SER A 871 34.42 53.93 10.21
N GLU A 872 34.13 55.18 9.85
CA GLU A 872 34.79 56.38 10.43
C GLU A 872 34.11 56.82 11.76
N PRO A 873 34.84 56.90 12.89
CA PRO A 873 34.28 57.38 14.15
C PRO A 873 33.88 58.86 14.02
N GLY A 874 32.58 59.14 14.09
CA GLY A 874 32.03 60.50 14.10
C GLY A 874 31.00 60.83 13.00
N ILE A 875 30.79 59.96 12.01
CA ILE A 875 29.78 60.20 10.96
C ILE A 875 28.36 59.84 11.42
N PHE A 876 28.23 59.02 12.47
CA PHE A 876 26.92 58.60 12.99
C PHE A 876 26.14 59.73 13.69
N GLU A 877 26.80 60.73 14.28
CA GLU A 877 26.11 61.80 15.01
C GLU A 877 25.63 62.97 14.13
N ALA A 878 26.07 63.09 12.88
CA ALA A 878 25.83 64.30 12.09
C ALA A 878 24.60 64.26 11.17
N LYS A 879 23.96 63.10 10.94
CA LYS A 879 22.88 62.97 9.95
C LYS A 879 21.46 62.93 10.52
N TRP A 880 21.28 63.03 11.84
CA TRP A 880 19.97 63.03 12.51
C TRP A 880 19.70 64.27 13.40
N ARG A 881 20.19 65.43 12.97
CA ARG A 881 19.63 66.74 13.38
C ARG A 881 19.31 67.61 12.16
N SER A 882 18.31 67.20 11.39
CA SER A 882 17.39 68.09 10.65
C SER A 882 16.20 67.30 10.13
#